data_AF-A0A225WTP9-F1
#
_entry.id   AF-A0A225WTP9-F1
#
_cell.length_a   1.000
_cell.length_b   1.000
_cell.length_c   1.000
_cell.angle_alpha   90.00
_cell.angle_beta   90.00
_cell.angle_gamma   90.00
#
_symmetry.space_group_name_H-M   'P 1'
#
loop_
_entity.id
_entity.type
_entity.pdbx_description
1 polymer ?
#
loop_
_entity_poly.entity_id
_entity_poly.type
_entity_poly.pdbx_seq_one_letter_code
_entity_poly.pdbx_strand_id
1 'polypeptide(L)'
;MQVRPWTISRPSCYLVGLDCYALGLSGKKKEVQERWSEFEASTVVQILIRHCTELEVPDILADFSGLHGIKVYNSTIIDWDESAALTNSRHSSIATLFLVRVNMTDGLLPVGLQSSDFPQSLTDIEFCVTNLRKFPNELSWPPWGVVYVENSLLATFPRALIEINPSYLSVAGNPITELPPEVFEIPNLLYLDISNIQINGLPPDVTQLSPSLARIYLVNTNISFFWAWIDEFVERTNGQIAPLRALHSTYCNNLEQLQEDNTNSFQVAGSDGHDTTIVAPTEQTQQDLLDTVDCSFFSQQLLYPLTFDDKINAICAPPADIPRLSYWVFAIWWTLILAIHVVTCAYNALYAYCYWRLQHTFLNMYLESFQIGMSPPYHQTISIVHATMSTLHGVCILLMLGGSVWQRSLVFTPWANKVSHNSKSARTGSIVLKSFKRVYSKISDRRGLCGVNGVHFHAVLICREFLETLLQTIQAYRMSSLLPRTLLNRFYVMLLVFNCWSSVIVYSVLFKGDEARRRFACIVLDCILDLVACMGVEIMILLSYVWDYNPKIQGFPELIWYDDQWVARALNEFRMVVVVSWSDLASRSIFSFGLVMTTMSMKELLQRVPRNSNRVGQASAPTVADVAGAKTQLSGDKLNSIGPKLPTPPQVDPKRHIRKGNSYQEVNGTAAGRLLIRAAHLLFGAWGILVLGLHIYASEQPTLPQCLMQVRPWAVSRPSCYLAGLDCHALGISGTIDEVQAKWSEFDASTVVQLLIRHCPALEVPDIFKDFSGVRGIKVYNTTIVAWSESAAITNTNHPGMSSLFIIRVNMTDGLLPVGFQSTDFPPQLTKVPPVLTRLQPYYLAVTGNPITELPPEVFEVDGMLYLGISEMNIRELPRNVTKLSSDLSWIFIGDTNIYFFWDWVDELVIRMKGRANPWLAGPTPYCDDLTKILNGTATEFRVPLLPEHSQTMMDPSQENRPVLVKSVRCDPTIEGLFYPLEIEDSINAISTPPPLVRYT
;
A
#
# COMPACT_ATOMS: atom_id res chain seq x y z
N MET A 1 -16.51 28.91 -11.84
CA MET A 1 -15.21 28.38 -12.32
C MET A 1 -14.54 29.43 -13.18
N GLN A 2 -13.48 30.09 -12.68
CA GLN A 2 -12.82 31.17 -13.41
C GLN A 2 -11.96 30.67 -14.59
N VAL A 3 -12.02 31.40 -15.69
CA VAL A 3 -11.10 31.30 -16.84
C VAL A 3 -10.42 32.67 -17.06
N ARG A 4 -9.27 32.69 -17.75
CA ARG A 4 -8.48 33.92 -17.94
C ARG A 4 -8.06 34.08 -19.41
N PRO A 5 -8.93 34.62 -20.28
CA PRO A 5 -8.57 34.98 -21.64
C PRO A 5 -7.54 36.13 -21.64
N TRP A 6 -6.78 36.26 -22.73
CA TRP A 6 -5.54 37.04 -22.78
C TRP A 6 -5.74 38.57 -22.80
N THR A 7 -6.97 39.04 -23.04
CA THR A 7 -7.27 40.45 -23.37
C THR A 7 -8.32 41.10 -22.46
N ILE A 8 -8.87 40.39 -21.47
CA ILE A 8 -9.96 40.88 -20.61
C ILE A 8 -9.44 41.21 -19.21
N SER A 9 -9.82 42.37 -18.67
CA SER A 9 -9.38 42.86 -17.37
C SER A 9 -10.20 42.32 -16.19
N ARG A 10 -11.48 41.96 -16.41
CA ARG A 10 -12.34 41.28 -15.44
C ARG A 10 -12.15 39.76 -15.50
N PRO A 11 -12.30 39.02 -14.38
CA PRO A 11 -12.17 37.58 -14.38
C PRO A 11 -13.37 36.93 -15.08
N SER A 12 -13.10 36.22 -16.18
CA SER A 12 -14.11 35.42 -16.88
C SER A 12 -14.53 34.19 -16.07
N CYS A 13 -15.78 33.71 -16.18
CA CYS A 13 -16.29 32.66 -15.29
C CYS A 13 -17.30 31.71 -15.95
N TYR A 14 -16.87 30.51 -16.35
CA TYR A 14 -17.73 29.52 -17.03
C TYR A 14 -19.00 29.13 -16.26
N LEU A 15 -18.88 28.89 -14.96
CA LEU A 15 -19.99 28.56 -14.05
C LEU A 15 -20.02 29.54 -12.88
N VAL A 16 -21.07 30.37 -12.77
CA VAL A 16 -21.33 31.24 -11.63
C VAL A 16 -22.24 30.50 -10.64
N GLY A 17 -21.81 30.44 -9.38
CA GLY A 17 -22.57 29.81 -8.30
C GLY A 17 -22.94 30.84 -7.23
N LEU A 18 -24.23 31.03 -6.99
CA LEU A 18 -24.78 31.87 -5.92
C LEU A 18 -25.44 30.95 -4.88
N ASP A 19 -24.71 30.64 -3.81
CA ASP A 19 -25.26 29.94 -2.65
C ASP A 19 -25.51 30.97 -1.53
N CYS A 20 -26.76 31.43 -1.41
CA CYS A 20 -27.12 32.49 -0.48
C CYS A 20 -26.86 32.08 0.98
N TYR A 21 -27.18 30.83 1.35
CA TYR A 21 -26.90 30.29 2.69
C TYR A 21 -25.40 30.28 3.01
N ALA A 22 -24.56 29.79 2.09
CA ALA A 22 -23.11 29.74 2.29
C ALA A 22 -22.44 31.12 2.28
N LEU A 23 -23.02 32.10 1.59
CA LEU A 23 -22.51 33.48 1.50
C LEU A 23 -23.10 34.41 2.59
N GLY A 24 -24.10 33.96 3.35
CA GLY A 24 -24.80 34.79 4.34
C GLY A 24 -25.66 35.90 3.71
N LEU A 25 -26.17 35.64 2.50
CA LEU A 25 -27.04 36.54 1.73
C LEU A 25 -28.50 36.09 1.82
N SER A 26 -29.42 37.01 1.56
CA SER A 26 -30.86 36.70 1.45
C SER A 26 -31.28 36.37 0.01
N GLY A 27 -30.65 37.03 -0.97
CA GLY A 27 -30.95 36.90 -2.40
C GLY A 27 -31.43 38.20 -3.06
N LYS A 28 -31.38 39.34 -2.37
CA LYS A 28 -31.93 40.62 -2.85
C LYS A 28 -31.17 41.16 -4.05
N LYS A 29 -31.85 41.96 -4.89
CA LYS A 29 -31.39 42.41 -6.21
C LYS A 29 -30.00 43.03 -6.14
N LYS A 30 -29.76 43.87 -5.12
CA LYS A 30 -28.45 44.48 -4.84
C LYS A 30 -27.36 43.46 -4.44
N GLU A 31 -27.68 42.49 -3.58
CA GLU A 31 -26.74 41.45 -3.15
C GLU A 31 -26.31 40.57 -4.34
N VAL A 32 -27.27 40.20 -5.18
CA VAL A 32 -27.01 39.40 -6.40
C VAL A 32 -26.23 40.22 -7.43
N GLN A 33 -26.64 41.47 -7.67
CA GLN A 33 -25.97 42.40 -8.59
C GLN A 33 -24.50 42.60 -8.24
N GLU A 34 -24.18 42.82 -6.96
CA GLU A 34 -22.80 43.00 -6.50
C GLU A 34 -21.94 41.76 -6.77
N ARG A 35 -22.48 40.55 -6.54
CA ARG A 35 -21.77 39.28 -6.81
C ARG A 35 -21.62 38.94 -8.28
N TRP A 36 -22.63 39.24 -9.08
CA TRP A 36 -22.62 38.97 -10.52
C TRP A 36 -21.72 39.96 -11.27
N SER A 37 -21.60 41.19 -10.77
CA SER A 37 -20.66 42.22 -11.27
C SER A 37 -19.18 41.91 -11.04
N GLU A 38 -18.83 40.91 -10.21
CA GLU A 38 -17.43 40.53 -9.95
C GLU A 38 -16.74 39.89 -11.18
N PHE A 39 -17.51 39.41 -12.17
CA PHE A 39 -17.04 38.63 -13.31
C PHE A 39 -17.39 39.27 -14.66
N GLU A 40 -16.76 38.79 -15.74
CA GLU A 40 -17.10 39.21 -17.10
C GLU A 40 -18.36 38.47 -17.61
N ALA A 41 -19.49 39.17 -17.72
CA ALA A 41 -20.80 38.58 -17.99
C ALA A 41 -20.86 37.80 -19.32
N SER A 42 -20.29 38.36 -20.39
CA SER A 42 -20.21 37.71 -21.72
C SER A 42 -19.51 36.34 -21.74
N THR A 43 -18.87 35.93 -20.64
CA THR A 43 -18.13 34.66 -20.52
C THR A 43 -18.78 33.61 -19.62
N VAL A 44 -19.95 33.92 -19.05
CA VAL A 44 -20.69 32.97 -18.20
C VAL A 44 -21.53 32.05 -19.06
N VAL A 45 -21.35 30.74 -18.84
CA VAL A 45 -22.00 29.67 -19.61
C VAL A 45 -23.05 28.95 -18.76
N GLN A 46 -22.88 28.89 -17.44
CA GLN A 46 -23.87 28.31 -16.53
C GLN A 46 -24.05 29.18 -15.29
N ILE A 47 -25.30 29.33 -14.85
CA ILE A 47 -25.65 29.93 -13.56
C ILE A 47 -26.29 28.86 -12.67
N LEU A 48 -25.85 28.79 -11.40
CA LEU A 48 -26.42 27.92 -10.36
C LEU A 48 -26.76 28.75 -9.13
N ILE A 49 -28.05 28.90 -8.83
CA ILE A 49 -28.58 29.64 -7.67
C ILE A 49 -29.13 28.65 -6.64
N ARG A 50 -28.76 28.81 -5.38
CA ARG A 50 -29.09 27.89 -4.29
C ARG A 50 -29.37 28.61 -2.97
N HIS A 51 -30.36 28.11 -2.24
CA HIS A 51 -30.62 28.46 -0.84
C HIS A 51 -30.94 29.95 -0.57
N CYS A 52 -31.50 30.66 -1.55
CA CYS A 52 -31.89 32.05 -1.41
C CYS A 52 -33.32 32.14 -0.86
N THR A 53 -33.50 32.82 0.26
CA THR A 53 -34.80 32.96 0.94
C THR A 53 -35.67 34.05 0.33
N GLU A 54 -35.04 35.05 -0.28
CA GLU A 54 -35.68 36.21 -0.91
C GLU A 54 -34.93 36.52 -2.23
N LEU A 55 -35.03 35.64 -3.24
CA LEU A 55 -34.33 35.81 -4.52
C LEU A 55 -35.03 36.84 -5.40
N GLU A 56 -34.33 37.94 -5.69
CA GLU A 56 -34.71 38.96 -6.64
C GLU A 56 -33.68 38.95 -7.79
N VAL A 57 -34.09 38.58 -9.00
CA VAL A 57 -33.18 38.42 -10.14
C VAL A 57 -32.85 39.79 -10.75
N PRO A 58 -31.56 40.21 -10.79
CA PRO A 58 -31.18 41.52 -11.30
C PRO A 58 -31.07 41.60 -12.83
N ASP A 59 -31.15 42.82 -13.34
CA ASP A 59 -31.07 43.19 -14.76
C ASP A 59 -29.74 42.81 -15.43
N ILE A 60 -28.63 42.69 -14.69
CA ILE A 60 -27.36 42.15 -15.22
C ILE A 60 -27.49 40.71 -15.74
N LEU A 61 -28.58 39.98 -15.46
CA LEU A 61 -28.87 38.72 -16.13
C LEU A 61 -28.81 38.89 -17.66
N ALA A 62 -29.34 40.02 -18.15
CA ALA A 62 -29.42 40.40 -19.56
C ALA A 62 -28.07 40.66 -20.24
N ASP A 63 -26.96 40.68 -19.49
CA ASP A 63 -25.58 40.85 -19.99
C ASP A 63 -24.82 39.52 -20.14
N PHE A 64 -25.37 38.39 -19.64
CA PHE A 64 -24.75 37.06 -19.77
C PHE A 64 -25.01 36.44 -21.16
N SER A 65 -24.51 37.07 -22.22
CA SER A 65 -24.77 36.64 -23.60
C SER A 65 -24.20 35.28 -24.01
N GLY A 66 -23.25 34.75 -23.23
CA GLY A 66 -22.69 33.39 -23.40
C GLY A 66 -23.47 32.27 -22.68
N LEU A 67 -24.59 32.59 -22.03
CA LEU A 67 -25.29 31.70 -21.12
C LEU A 67 -25.91 30.50 -21.87
N HIS A 68 -25.57 29.30 -21.41
CA HIS A 68 -26.05 28.01 -21.90
C HIS A 68 -27.02 27.33 -20.92
N GLY A 69 -27.03 27.71 -19.63
CA GLY A 69 -28.01 27.17 -18.71
C GLY A 69 -28.14 27.86 -17.37
N ILE A 70 -29.36 27.78 -16.80
CA ILE A 70 -29.70 28.28 -15.47
C ILE A 70 -30.26 27.12 -14.64
N LYS A 71 -29.75 26.97 -13.41
CA LYS A 71 -30.36 26.11 -12.40
C LYS A 71 -30.63 26.88 -11.12
N VAL A 72 -31.86 26.83 -10.63
CA VAL A 72 -32.26 27.33 -9.31
C VAL A 72 -32.70 26.15 -8.46
N TYR A 73 -32.12 26.00 -7.26
CA TYR A 73 -32.46 24.92 -6.34
C TYR A 73 -32.79 25.43 -4.94
N ASN A 74 -33.88 24.93 -4.33
CA ASN A 74 -34.30 25.19 -2.95
C ASN A 74 -34.20 26.69 -2.58
N SER A 75 -34.92 27.51 -3.33
CA SER A 75 -34.91 28.98 -3.22
C SER A 75 -36.30 29.55 -3.47
N THR A 76 -36.60 30.70 -2.88
CA THR A 76 -37.86 31.43 -3.11
C THR A 76 -37.61 32.61 -4.04
N ILE A 77 -38.19 32.60 -5.24
CA ILE A 77 -38.19 33.72 -6.18
C ILE A 77 -39.27 34.72 -5.72
N ILE A 78 -38.82 35.91 -5.32
CA ILE A 78 -39.67 37.05 -4.97
C ILE A 78 -39.91 37.92 -6.20
N ASP A 79 -38.85 38.24 -6.93
CA ASP A 79 -38.87 39.07 -8.14
C ASP A 79 -38.02 38.46 -9.25
N TRP A 80 -38.58 38.45 -10.47
CA TRP A 80 -37.88 38.17 -11.73
C TRP A 80 -38.69 38.86 -12.83
N ASP A 81 -38.49 40.17 -12.93
CA ASP A 81 -39.21 41.08 -13.81
C ASP A 81 -38.75 41.03 -15.28
N GLU A 82 -39.34 41.89 -16.10
CA GLU A 82 -39.02 42.05 -17.53
C GLU A 82 -37.57 42.54 -17.78
N SER A 83 -36.96 43.29 -16.85
CA SER A 83 -35.59 43.79 -17.01
C SER A 83 -34.54 42.67 -16.96
N ALA A 84 -34.86 41.58 -16.26
CA ALA A 84 -34.07 40.36 -16.19
C ALA A 84 -34.64 39.22 -17.08
N ALA A 85 -35.46 39.53 -18.08
CA ALA A 85 -36.10 38.51 -18.91
C ALA A 85 -35.11 37.70 -19.75
N LEU A 86 -35.40 36.40 -19.88
CA LEU A 86 -34.73 35.56 -20.87
C LEU A 86 -35.29 35.90 -22.25
N THR A 87 -34.48 36.59 -23.06
CA THR A 87 -34.77 36.89 -24.46
C THR A 87 -33.77 36.23 -25.42
N ASN A 88 -34.21 35.83 -26.61
CA ASN A 88 -33.44 35.22 -27.68
C ASN A 88 -32.39 36.18 -28.24
N SER A 89 -32.74 37.47 -28.32
CA SER A 89 -31.84 38.58 -28.65
C SER A 89 -30.63 38.71 -27.72
N ARG A 90 -30.73 38.26 -26.46
CA ARG A 90 -29.65 38.36 -25.45
C ARG A 90 -29.02 37.02 -25.08
N HIS A 91 -29.81 35.96 -25.02
CA HIS A 91 -29.43 34.62 -24.54
C HIS A 91 -29.60 33.56 -25.64
N SER A 92 -29.22 33.88 -26.88
CA SER A 92 -29.39 33.01 -28.07
C SER A 92 -28.74 31.62 -27.97
N SER A 93 -27.93 31.35 -26.93
CA SER A 93 -27.20 30.09 -26.71
C SER A 93 -27.70 29.27 -25.51
N ILE A 94 -28.75 29.70 -24.82
CA ILE A 94 -29.27 29.00 -23.64
C ILE A 94 -30.01 27.72 -24.04
N ALA A 95 -29.66 26.58 -23.43
CA ALA A 95 -30.21 25.26 -23.74
C ALA A 95 -30.94 24.59 -22.57
N THR A 96 -30.62 24.96 -21.31
CA THR A 96 -31.17 24.30 -20.10
C THR A 96 -31.72 25.30 -19.07
N LEU A 97 -32.91 25.03 -18.51
CA LEU A 97 -33.52 25.81 -17.44
C LEU A 97 -34.15 24.88 -16.39
N PHE A 98 -33.57 24.83 -15.19
CA PHE A 98 -34.00 23.93 -14.12
C PHE A 98 -34.43 24.70 -12.87
N LEU A 99 -35.69 24.56 -12.45
CA LEU A 99 -36.26 25.15 -11.24
C LEU A 99 -36.72 24.04 -10.27
N VAL A 100 -35.87 23.70 -9.30
CA VAL A 100 -36.03 22.52 -8.44
C VAL A 100 -36.24 22.92 -6.99
N ARG A 101 -37.32 22.48 -6.32
CA ARG A 101 -37.68 22.95 -4.97
C ARG A 101 -37.83 24.47 -4.89
N VAL A 102 -38.39 25.08 -5.94
CA VAL A 102 -38.53 26.54 -6.07
C VAL A 102 -39.92 27.01 -5.68
N ASN A 103 -39.98 28.05 -4.86
CA ASN A 103 -41.21 28.72 -4.47
C ASN A 103 -41.28 30.08 -5.19
N MET A 104 -42.31 30.33 -5.97
CA MET A 104 -42.51 31.54 -6.80
C MET A 104 -43.60 32.41 -6.18
N THR A 105 -43.47 33.74 -6.23
CA THR A 105 -44.52 34.67 -5.79
C THR A 105 -45.88 34.30 -6.40
N ASP A 106 -46.90 34.21 -5.53
CA ASP A 106 -48.29 33.80 -5.83
C ASP A 106 -48.48 32.44 -6.52
N GLY A 107 -47.42 31.65 -6.70
CA GLY A 107 -47.47 30.39 -7.46
C GLY A 107 -47.70 30.61 -8.95
N LEU A 108 -47.25 31.73 -9.49
CA LEU A 108 -47.31 32.09 -10.90
C LEU A 108 -45.92 31.96 -11.56
N LEU A 109 -45.91 31.69 -12.87
CA LEU A 109 -44.67 31.71 -13.66
C LEU A 109 -44.08 33.14 -13.64
N PRO A 110 -42.80 33.36 -13.29
CA PRO A 110 -42.23 34.70 -13.23
C PRO A 110 -42.22 35.42 -14.60
N VAL A 111 -42.36 36.74 -14.60
CA VAL A 111 -42.48 37.55 -15.83
C VAL A 111 -41.25 37.43 -16.73
N GLY A 112 -40.05 37.34 -16.15
CA GLY A 112 -38.81 37.13 -16.89
C GLY A 112 -38.73 35.80 -17.65
N LEU A 113 -39.67 34.87 -17.45
CA LEU A 113 -39.82 33.62 -18.21
C LEU A 113 -40.96 33.66 -19.25
N GLN A 114 -41.61 34.81 -19.45
CA GLN A 114 -42.78 34.99 -20.32
C GLN A 114 -42.52 35.94 -21.51
N SER A 115 -41.25 36.21 -21.86
CA SER A 115 -40.92 37.07 -23.00
C SER A 115 -41.50 36.53 -24.31
N SER A 116 -42.01 37.41 -25.19
CA SER A 116 -42.40 37.05 -26.55
C SER A 116 -41.21 36.77 -27.47
N ASP A 117 -40.03 37.33 -27.16
CA ASP A 117 -38.74 37.00 -27.78
C ASP A 117 -38.04 35.89 -26.98
N PHE A 118 -38.72 34.81 -26.58
CA PHE A 118 -38.10 33.79 -25.72
C PHE A 118 -37.00 32.99 -26.46
N PRO A 119 -35.88 32.58 -25.81
CA PRO A 119 -34.75 31.91 -26.46
C PRO A 119 -35.12 30.60 -27.15
N GLN A 120 -35.02 30.55 -28.48
CA GLN A 120 -35.43 29.40 -29.29
C GLN A 120 -34.43 28.23 -29.27
N SER A 121 -33.29 28.39 -28.60
CA SER A 121 -32.29 27.36 -28.35
C SER A 121 -32.53 26.58 -27.05
N LEU A 122 -33.52 26.97 -26.22
CA LEU A 122 -33.79 26.33 -24.94
C LEU A 122 -34.50 24.98 -25.14
N THR A 123 -33.73 23.89 -25.14
CA THR A 123 -34.22 22.53 -25.42
C THR A 123 -34.72 21.76 -24.21
N ASP A 124 -34.39 22.18 -22.99
CA ASP A 124 -34.57 21.38 -21.78
C ASP A 124 -35.03 22.26 -20.59
N ILE A 125 -36.25 22.03 -20.13
CA ILE A 125 -36.97 22.87 -19.16
C ILE A 125 -37.58 21.99 -18.07
N GLU A 126 -37.01 21.99 -16.86
CA GLU A 126 -37.42 21.10 -15.77
C GLU A 126 -37.81 21.89 -14.51
N PHE A 127 -39.09 21.83 -14.17
CA PHE A 127 -39.71 22.45 -13.00
C PHE A 127 -40.13 21.31 -12.06
N CYS A 128 -39.43 21.13 -10.94
CA CYS A 128 -39.60 19.93 -10.11
C CYS A 128 -39.79 20.30 -8.65
N VAL A 129 -40.91 19.89 -8.04
CA VAL A 129 -41.31 20.26 -6.67
C VAL A 129 -41.42 21.78 -6.54
N THR A 130 -42.33 22.41 -7.28
CA THR A 130 -42.56 23.86 -7.20
C THR A 130 -43.94 24.19 -6.61
N ASN A 131 -44.21 25.45 -6.33
CA ASN A 131 -45.55 25.91 -5.96
C ASN A 131 -46.39 26.40 -7.16
N LEU A 132 -45.93 26.17 -8.41
CA LEU A 132 -46.58 26.68 -9.61
C LEU A 132 -48.01 26.12 -9.77
N ARG A 133 -49.00 27.01 -9.89
CA ARG A 133 -50.43 26.67 -9.95
C ARG A 133 -51.04 26.82 -11.34
N LYS A 134 -50.54 27.77 -12.14
CA LYS A 134 -51.09 28.12 -13.45
C LYS A 134 -50.01 28.73 -14.36
N PHE A 135 -50.06 28.36 -15.65
CA PHE A 135 -49.33 29.00 -16.73
C PHE A 135 -50.11 30.18 -17.35
N PRO A 136 -49.44 31.15 -17.99
CA PRO A 136 -50.11 32.16 -18.81
C PRO A 136 -50.91 31.50 -19.95
N ASN A 137 -51.84 32.25 -20.54
CA ASN A 137 -52.69 31.74 -21.62
C ASN A 137 -51.90 31.51 -22.92
N GLU A 138 -50.87 32.32 -23.17
CA GLU A 138 -49.98 32.25 -24.33
C GLU A 138 -48.53 32.13 -23.82
N LEU A 139 -47.69 31.35 -24.50
CA LEU A 139 -46.30 31.10 -24.09
C LEU A 139 -45.40 30.88 -25.32
N SER A 140 -44.37 31.71 -25.48
CA SER A 140 -43.48 31.68 -26.66
C SER A 140 -42.26 30.74 -26.51
N TRP A 141 -42.36 29.73 -25.62
CA TRP A 141 -41.29 28.76 -25.41
C TRP A 141 -41.04 27.90 -26.66
N PRO A 142 -39.84 27.32 -26.82
CA PRO A 142 -39.44 26.73 -28.09
C PRO A 142 -40.18 25.41 -28.34
N PRO A 143 -40.60 25.14 -29.58
CA PRO A 143 -41.13 23.83 -29.91
C PRO A 143 -40.06 22.74 -29.81
N TRP A 144 -40.50 21.49 -29.72
CA TRP A 144 -39.63 20.30 -29.64
C TRP A 144 -38.81 20.17 -28.34
N GLY A 145 -39.03 21.04 -27.35
CA GLY A 145 -38.35 20.98 -26.06
C GLY A 145 -38.70 19.74 -25.22
N VAL A 146 -37.80 19.38 -24.31
CA VAL A 146 -38.08 18.53 -23.14
C VAL A 146 -38.65 19.43 -22.06
N VAL A 147 -39.87 19.14 -21.60
CA VAL A 147 -40.57 19.96 -20.60
C VAL A 147 -41.10 19.08 -19.47
N TYR A 148 -40.51 19.18 -18.29
CA TYR A 148 -40.99 18.53 -17.08
C TYR A 148 -41.56 19.57 -16.12
N VAL A 149 -42.76 19.35 -15.62
CA VAL A 149 -43.41 20.18 -14.59
C VAL A 149 -43.94 19.24 -13.50
N GLU A 150 -43.04 18.63 -12.75
CA GLU A 150 -43.32 17.54 -11.81
C GLU A 150 -43.54 18.02 -10.36
N ASN A 151 -44.38 17.31 -9.61
CA ASN A 151 -44.71 17.57 -8.20
C ASN A 151 -45.01 19.06 -7.90
N SER A 152 -45.68 19.73 -8.83
CA SER A 152 -46.10 21.13 -8.68
C SER A 152 -47.57 21.21 -8.25
N LEU A 153 -48.22 22.37 -8.36
CA LEU A 153 -49.58 22.60 -7.86
C LEU A 153 -50.59 22.87 -9.00
N LEU A 154 -50.34 22.33 -10.20
CA LEU A 154 -51.25 22.46 -11.34
C LEU A 154 -52.55 21.69 -11.08
N ALA A 155 -53.68 22.40 -10.93
CA ALA A 155 -54.99 21.78 -10.71
C ALA A 155 -55.67 21.30 -12.01
N THR A 156 -55.26 21.86 -13.15
CA THR A 156 -55.79 21.55 -14.49
C THR A 156 -54.63 21.50 -15.48
N PHE A 157 -54.76 20.71 -16.54
CA PHE A 157 -53.74 20.67 -17.59
C PHE A 157 -53.60 22.04 -18.30
N PRO A 158 -52.41 22.66 -18.36
CA PRO A 158 -52.23 23.97 -18.96
C PRO A 158 -52.18 23.91 -20.49
N ARG A 159 -53.15 24.55 -21.15
CA ARG A 159 -53.24 24.66 -22.63
C ARG A 159 -51.94 25.13 -23.30
N ALA A 160 -51.20 26.04 -22.66
CA ALA A 160 -49.91 26.52 -23.15
C ALA A 160 -48.88 25.38 -23.39
N LEU A 161 -48.91 24.28 -22.62
CA LEU A 161 -48.01 23.14 -22.83
C LEU A 161 -48.38 22.29 -24.06
N ILE A 162 -49.60 22.43 -24.59
CA ILE A 162 -50.02 21.84 -25.87
C ILE A 162 -49.52 22.72 -27.01
N GLU A 163 -49.76 24.03 -26.91
CA GLU A 163 -49.44 25.01 -27.96
C GLU A 163 -47.94 25.14 -28.24
N ILE A 164 -47.07 24.95 -27.23
CA ILE A 164 -45.61 24.90 -27.44
C ILE A 164 -45.14 23.62 -28.15
N ASN A 165 -45.96 22.56 -28.28
CA ASN A 165 -45.63 21.34 -29.02
C ASN A 165 -44.27 20.68 -28.63
N PRO A 166 -44.13 20.21 -27.37
CA PRO A 166 -42.90 19.61 -26.84
C PRO A 166 -42.66 18.19 -27.38
N SER A 167 -41.41 17.74 -27.31
CA SER A 167 -41.05 16.36 -27.68
C SER A 167 -41.03 15.39 -26.49
N TYR A 168 -40.84 15.87 -25.27
CA TYR A 168 -41.00 15.09 -24.04
C TYR A 168 -41.80 15.94 -23.07
N LEU A 169 -42.84 15.37 -22.46
CA LEU A 169 -43.69 16.09 -21.51
C LEU A 169 -43.93 15.25 -20.26
N SER A 170 -43.59 15.81 -19.09
CA SER A 170 -43.97 15.24 -17.79
C SER A 170 -44.78 16.26 -17.00
N VAL A 171 -45.92 15.83 -16.47
CA VAL A 171 -46.70 16.58 -15.46
C VAL A 171 -46.91 15.71 -14.20
N ALA A 172 -46.04 14.73 -13.98
CA ALA A 172 -46.18 13.73 -12.94
C ALA A 172 -46.35 14.35 -11.53
N GLY A 173 -47.25 13.79 -10.72
CA GLY A 173 -47.48 14.19 -9.34
C GLY A 173 -48.12 15.57 -9.12
N ASN A 174 -48.74 16.15 -10.13
CA ASN A 174 -49.61 17.31 -9.96
C ASN A 174 -51.05 16.90 -9.59
N PRO A 175 -51.83 17.76 -8.90
CA PRO A 175 -53.24 17.51 -8.57
C PRO A 175 -54.19 17.69 -9.77
N ILE A 176 -53.82 17.18 -10.95
CA ILE A 176 -54.63 17.18 -12.17
C ILE A 176 -55.62 16.01 -12.10
N THR A 177 -56.91 16.29 -12.33
CA THR A 177 -58.00 15.30 -12.29
C THR A 177 -58.58 14.94 -13.67
N GLU A 178 -58.25 15.70 -14.71
CA GLU A 178 -58.71 15.50 -16.09
C GLU A 178 -57.64 15.90 -17.10
N LEU A 179 -57.62 15.25 -18.27
CA LEU A 179 -56.69 15.55 -19.36
C LEU A 179 -57.46 15.91 -20.64
N PRO A 180 -57.07 16.98 -21.35
CA PRO A 180 -57.63 17.31 -22.66
C PRO A 180 -57.19 16.27 -23.71
N PRO A 181 -58.05 15.85 -24.66
CA PRO A 181 -57.66 14.93 -25.74
C PRO A 181 -56.46 15.46 -26.55
N GLU A 182 -56.37 16.78 -26.74
CA GLU A 182 -55.35 17.45 -27.53
C GLU A 182 -53.90 17.21 -27.01
N VAL A 183 -53.70 16.74 -25.77
CA VAL A 183 -52.36 16.35 -25.28
C VAL A 183 -51.79 15.13 -26.02
N PHE A 184 -52.67 14.22 -26.46
CA PHE A 184 -52.27 13.03 -27.23
C PHE A 184 -52.12 13.34 -28.72
N GLU A 185 -52.59 14.51 -29.17
CA GLU A 185 -52.54 14.97 -30.57
C GLU A 185 -51.31 15.86 -30.86
N ILE A 186 -50.47 16.15 -29.86
CA ILE A 186 -49.24 16.94 -29.99
C ILE A 186 -48.29 16.27 -31.01
N PRO A 187 -48.08 16.83 -32.23
CA PRO A 187 -47.49 16.09 -33.36
C PRO A 187 -46.11 15.49 -33.11
N ASN A 188 -45.34 16.09 -32.21
CA ASN A 188 -43.92 15.83 -32.00
C ASN A 188 -43.61 15.16 -30.67
N LEU A 189 -44.63 14.90 -29.85
CA LEU A 189 -44.52 14.29 -28.55
C LEU A 189 -44.09 12.84 -28.69
N LEU A 190 -42.89 12.50 -28.22
CA LEU A 190 -42.35 11.13 -28.20
C LEU A 190 -42.70 10.41 -26.89
N TYR A 191 -42.75 11.17 -25.79
CA TYR A 191 -42.90 10.65 -24.43
C TYR A 191 -43.83 11.53 -23.59
N LEU A 192 -44.84 10.90 -22.97
CA LEU A 192 -45.76 11.54 -22.03
C LEU A 192 -45.70 10.84 -20.67
N ASP A 193 -45.43 11.59 -19.60
CA ASP A 193 -45.54 11.10 -18.22
C ASP A 193 -46.62 11.86 -17.44
N ILE A 194 -47.64 11.10 -17.06
CA ILE A 194 -48.79 11.52 -16.26
C ILE A 194 -48.92 10.64 -15.01
N SER A 195 -47.82 10.09 -14.53
CA SER A 195 -47.76 9.28 -13.31
C SER A 195 -48.11 10.09 -12.06
N ASN A 196 -48.71 9.43 -11.05
CA ASN A 196 -49.09 10.02 -9.76
C ASN A 196 -50.11 11.18 -9.84
N ILE A 197 -50.86 11.35 -10.93
CA ILE A 197 -51.98 12.31 -11.01
C ILE A 197 -53.33 11.64 -10.73
N GLN A 198 -54.35 12.43 -10.41
CA GLN A 198 -55.65 11.96 -9.88
C GLN A 198 -56.71 11.71 -10.96
N ILE A 199 -56.32 11.14 -12.11
CA ILE A 199 -57.22 10.79 -13.22
C ILE A 199 -57.80 9.38 -13.05
N ASN A 200 -59.09 9.23 -13.39
CA ASN A 200 -59.81 7.95 -13.38
C ASN A 200 -59.84 7.25 -14.76
N GLY A 201 -59.39 7.92 -15.81
CA GLY A 201 -59.37 7.44 -17.19
C GLY A 201 -58.68 8.43 -18.12
N LEU A 202 -58.33 7.97 -19.32
CA LEU A 202 -57.86 8.83 -20.41
C LEU A 202 -59.06 9.51 -21.11
N PRO A 203 -58.87 10.55 -21.94
CA PRO A 203 -59.96 11.11 -22.74
C PRO A 203 -60.43 10.14 -23.85
N PRO A 204 -61.74 10.04 -24.12
CA PRO A 204 -62.27 9.16 -25.18
C PRO A 204 -62.03 9.72 -26.59
N ASP A 205 -62.16 11.04 -26.77
CA ASP A 205 -62.25 11.71 -28.08
C ASP A 205 -60.88 12.14 -28.65
N VAL A 206 -59.87 11.25 -28.66
CA VAL A 206 -58.60 11.52 -29.37
C VAL A 206 -58.80 11.24 -30.86
N THR A 207 -58.72 12.28 -31.69
CA THR A 207 -59.07 12.23 -33.12
C THR A 207 -57.88 12.07 -34.05
N GLN A 208 -56.71 12.59 -33.66
CA GLN A 208 -55.46 12.46 -34.41
C GLN A 208 -54.31 12.16 -33.44
N LEU A 209 -54.15 10.88 -33.07
CA LEU A 209 -53.05 10.43 -32.23
C LEU A 209 -51.70 10.86 -32.82
N SER A 210 -50.89 11.53 -32.01
CA SER A 210 -49.55 11.99 -32.38
C SER A 210 -48.74 10.89 -33.07
N PRO A 211 -48.21 11.10 -34.29
CA PRO A 211 -47.48 10.06 -35.04
C PRO A 211 -46.13 9.74 -34.41
N SER A 212 -45.61 10.64 -33.57
CA SER A 212 -44.32 10.53 -32.91
C SER A 212 -44.39 9.78 -31.56
N LEU A 213 -45.59 9.66 -30.97
CA LEU A 213 -45.74 9.13 -29.61
C LEU A 213 -45.30 7.66 -29.55
N ALA A 214 -44.37 7.39 -28.63
CA ALA A 214 -43.69 6.12 -28.49
C ALA A 214 -43.87 5.47 -27.11
N ARG A 215 -44.00 6.26 -26.01
CA ARG A 215 -44.35 5.72 -24.67
C ARG A 215 -45.23 6.67 -23.86
N ILE A 216 -46.10 6.08 -23.03
CA ILE A 216 -46.92 6.78 -22.04
C ILE A 216 -46.69 6.16 -20.65
N TYR A 217 -46.42 6.98 -19.66
CA TYR A 217 -46.25 6.58 -18.25
C TYR A 217 -47.47 7.01 -17.43
N LEU A 218 -48.06 6.03 -16.73
CA LEU A 218 -49.35 6.07 -16.02
C LEU A 218 -49.23 5.54 -14.59
N VAL A 219 -48.02 5.53 -14.01
CA VAL A 219 -47.70 4.83 -12.76
C VAL A 219 -48.43 5.48 -11.58
N ASN A 220 -49.00 4.68 -10.66
CA ASN A 220 -49.81 5.16 -9.53
C ASN A 220 -51.00 6.08 -9.94
N THR A 221 -51.83 5.67 -10.92
CA THR A 221 -53.05 6.40 -11.34
C THR A 221 -54.33 5.56 -11.12
N ASN A 222 -55.51 6.19 -11.11
CA ASN A 222 -56.78 5.47 -10.95
C ASN A 222 -57.35 4.95 -12.29
N ILE A 223 -56.56 4.92 -13.37
CA ILE A 223 -56.99 4.36 -14.67
C ILE A 223 -57.25 2.87 -14.51
N SER A 224 -58.47 2.43 -14.86
CA SER A 224 -58.90 1.02 -14.81
C SER A 224 -59.17 0.38 -16.17
N PHE A 225 -59.15 1.15 -17.26
CA PHE A 225 -59.40 0.71 -18.64
C PHE A 225 -58.77 1.67 -19.67
N PHE A 226 -58.76 1.27 -20.94
CA PHE A 226 -58.26 2.04 -22.08
C PHE A 226 -59.35 2.18 -23.17
N TRP A 227 -59.31 3.28 -23.94
CA TRP A 227 -60.19 3.51 -25.10
C TRP A 227 -59.53 3.00 -26.39
N ALA A 228 -60.31 2.66 -27.43
CA ALA A 228 -59.78 1.99 -28.63
C ALA A 228 -58.68 2.75 -29.41
N TRP A 229 -58.53 4.07 -29.25
CA TRP A 229 -57.39 4.79 -29.85
C TRP A 229 -56.03 4.35 -29.27
N ILE A 230 -56.01 3.72 -28.10
CA ILE A 230 -54.82 3.07 -27.52
C ILE A 230 -54.42 1.83 -28.33
N ASP A 231 -55.36 1.13 -28.98
CA ASP A 231 -55.02 -0.02 -29.83
C ASP A 231 -54.17 0.44 -31.03
N GLU A 232 -54.53 1.55 -31.67
CA GLU A 232 -53.72 2.19 -32.74
C GLU A 232 -52.30 2.56 -32.24
N PHE A 233 -52.20 3.10 -31.02
CA PHE A 233 -50.92 3.43 -30.40
C PHE A 233 -50.01 2.20 -30.19
N VAL A 234 -50.61 1.10 -29.72
CA VAL A 234 -49.91 -0.16 -29.43
C VAL A 234 -49.47 -0.85 -30.73
N GLU A 235 -50.38 -1.01 -31.69
CA GLU A 235 -50.08 -1.63 -32.99
C GLU A 235 -48.94 -0.90 -33.72
N ARG A 236 -48.90 0.43 -33.62
CA ARG A 236 -47.88 1.27 -34.26
C ARG A 236 -46.49 1.15 -33.62
N THR A 237 -46.41 0.87 -32.33
CA THR A 237 -45.13 0.90 -31.57
C THR A 237 -44.38 -0.44 -31.52
N ASN A 238 -45.04 -1.53 -31.93
CA ASN A 238 -44.55 -2.88 -32.24
C ASN A 238 -43.05 -3.17 -32.01
N GLY A 239 -42.67 -3.55 -30.77
CA GLY A 239 -41.40 -4.23 -30.50
C GLY A 239 -40.83 -4.15 -29.07
N GLN A 240 -40.48 -5.31 -28.51
CA GLN A 240 -39.58 -5.60 -27.35
C GLN A 240 -39.76 -4.88 -26.00
N ILE A 241 -40.38 -3.71 -25.91
CA ILE A 241 -40.51 -2.91 -24.68
C ILE A 241 -41.88 -2.24 -24.69
N ALA A 242 -42.78 -2.68 -23.79
CA ALA A 242 -44.16 -2.20 -23.73
C ALA A 242 -44.34 -0.66 -23.82
N PRO A 243 -45.17 -0.16 -24.75
CA PRO A 243 -45.38 1.28 -24.93
C PRO A 243 -46.12 1.94 -23.75
N LEU A 244 -46.88 1.16 -22.97
CA LEU A 244 -47.58 1.62 -21.77
C LEU A 244 -46.83 1.17 -20.51
N ARG A 245 -46.57 2.11 -19.59
CA ARG A 245 -45.99 1.84 -18.25
C ARG A 245 -47.01 2.19 -17.18
N ALA A 246 -47.60 1.20 -16.51
CA ALA A 246 -48.81 1.42 -15.69
C ALA A 246 -48.75 0.80 -14.27
N LEU A 247 -47.54 0.49 -13.75
CA LEU A 247 -47.31 -0.04 -12.40
C LEU A 247 -48.18 0.64 -11.31
N HIS A 248 -48.82 -0.18 -10.47
CA HIS A 248 -49.79 0.20 -9.42
C HIS A 248 -51.02 1.02 -9.88
N SER A 249 -51.27 1.17 -11.19
CA SER A 249 -52.56 1.69 -11.66
C SER A 249 -53.69 0.72 -11.29
N THR A 250 -54.94 1.21 -11.25
CA THR A 250 -56.10 0.33 -11.04
C THR A 250 -56.17 -0.78 -12.12
N TYR A 251 -55.78 -0.50 -13.36
CA TYR A 251 -55.68 -1.49 -14.44
C TYR A 251 -54.67 -2.60 -14.10
N CYS A 252 -53.44 -2.26 -13.69
CA CYS A 252 -52.43 -3.26 -13.32
C CYS A 252 -52.81 -4.04 -12.06
N ASN A 253 -53.42 -3.39 -11.05
CA ASN A 253 -53.87 -4.06 -9.84
C ASN A 253 -55.00 -5.08 -10.16
N ASN A 254 -55.92 -4.71 -11.06
CA ASN A 254 -56.96 -5.62 -11.54
C ASN A 254 -56.37 -6.78 -12.37
N LEU A 255 -55.33 -6.50 -13.19
CA LEU A 255 -54.64 -7.53 -13.98
C LEU A 255 -53.89 -8.53 -13.10
N GLU A 256 -53.26 -8.07 -12.02
CA GLU A 256 -52.59 -8.92 -11.02
C GLU A 256 -53.62 -9.81 -10.29
N GLN A 257 -54.77 -9.25 -9.87
CA GLN A 257 -55.86 -10.04 -9.27
C GLN A 257 -56.43 -11.09 -10.22
N LEU A 258 -56.60 -10.78 -11.51
CA LEU A 258 -57.05 -11.76 -12.51
C LEU A 258 -56.06 -12.92 -12.70
N GLN A 259 -54.76 -12.68 -12.51
CA GLN A 259 -53.71 -13.71 -12.55
C GLN A 259 -53.70 -14.59 -11.28
N GLU A 260 -54.08 -14.06 -10.11
CA GLU A 260 -54.16 -14.83 -8.86
C GLU A 260 -55.46 -15.65 -8.73
N ASP A 261 -56.62 -15.06 -9.10
CA ASP A 261 -57.95 -15.70 -8.92
C ASP A 261 -58.39 -16.62 -10.08
N ASN A 262 -57.62 -16.67 -11.18
CA ASN A 262 -57.86 -17.57 -12.32
C ASN A 262 -59.26 -17.41 -12.96
N THR A 263 -59.71 -16.16 -13.12
CA THR A 263 -61.03 -15.79 -13.67
C THR A 263 -60.91 -15.03 -15.00
N ASN A 264 -61.80 -15.33 -15.95
CA ASN A 264 -61.62 -14.94 -17.37
C ASN A 264 -62.25 -13.58 -17.76
N SER A 265 -62.56 -12.68 -16.83
CA SER A 265 -63.15 -11.36 -17.17
C SER A 265 -62.92 -10.25 -16.15
N PHE A 266 -62.53 -9.07 -16.64
CA PHE A 266 -62.56 -7.82 -15.88
C PHE A 266 -64.00 -7.47 -15.47
N GLN A 267 -64.25 -7.27 -14.17
CA GLN A 267 -65.50 -6.64 -13.69
C GLN A 267 -65.42 -5.11 -13.80
N VAL A 268 -65.58 -4.57 -15.00
CA VAL A 268 -65.80 -3.13 -15.21
C VAL A 268 -67.30 -2.89 -15.48
N ALA A 269 -67.91 -1.99 -14.71
CA ALA A 269 -69.29 -1.58 -14.92
C ALA A 269 -69.40 -0.79 -16.23
N GLY A 270 -70.31 -1.21 -17.12
CA GLY A 270 -70.32 -0.78 -18.51
C GLY A 270 -70.69 0.69 -18.75
N SER A 271 -70.12 1.24 -19.81
CA SER A 271 -70.66 2.34 -20.60
C SER A 271 -70.54 1.96 -22.08
N ASP A 272 -71.63 2.11 -22.85
CA ASP A 272 -71.73 1.58 -24.20
C ASP A 272 -70.63 2.13 -25.14
N GLY A 273 -69.87 1.24 -25.78
CA GLY A 273 -69.05 1.65 -26.92
C GLY A 273 -67.74 0.93 -27.25
N HIS A 274 -67.38 -0.23 -26.68
CA HIS A 274 -66.15 -0.94 -27.10
C HIS A 274 -66.21 -2.47 -27.15
N ASP A 275 -65.58 -3.01 -28.19
CA ASP A 275 -65.16 -4.40 -28.40
C ASP A 275 -63.62 -4.32 -28.53
N THR A 276 -62.86 -4.88 -27.61
CA THR A 276 -61.42 -4.55 -27.40
C THR A 276 -60.57 -5.72 -26.92
N THR A 277 -59.41 -5.89 -27.55
CA THR A 277 -58.39 -6.91 -27.24
C THR A 277 -57.68 -6.70 -25.90
N ILE A 278 -57.68 -5.47 -25.37
CA ILE A 278 -57.02 -5.11 -24.09
C ILE A 278 -57.92 -5.40 -22.86
N VAL A 279 -59.20 -5.76 -23.05
CA VAL A 279 -60.19 -5.94 -21.95
C VAL A 279 -60.60 -7.40 -21.69
N ALA A 280 -60.31 -8.34 -22.59
CA ALA A 280 -60.70 -9.75 -22.44
C ALA A 280 -59.60 -10.74 -22.87
N PRO A 281 -58.85 -11.36 -21.93
CA PRO A 281 -57.90 -12.40 -22.27
C PRO A 281 -58.64 -13.70 -22.62
N THR A 282 -58.47 -14.15 -23.85
CA THR A 282 -58.56 -15.59 -24.16
C THR A 282 -57.21 -16.24 -23.85
N GLU A 283 -57.15 -17.55 -23.62
CA GLU A 283 -55.94 -18.29 -23.18
C GLU A 283 -54.72 -18.21 -24.13
N GLN A 284 -54.80 -17.43 -25.21
CA GLN A 284 -53.83 -17.40 -26.30
C GLN A 284 -53.00 -16.10 -26.38
N THR A 285 -53.31 -15.05 -25.59
CA THR A 285 -52.69 -13.70 -25.70
C THR A 285 -52.08 -13.15 -24.40
N GLN A 286 -51.76 -13.99 -23.41
CA GLN A 286 -51.18 -13.54 -22.13
C GLN A 286 -49.77 -12.93 -22.30
N GLN A 287 -49.00 -13.35 -23.30
CA GLN A 287 -47.68 -12.80 -23.60
C GLN A 287 -47.78 -11.42 -24.27
N ASP A 288 -48.70 -11.26 -25.24
CA ASP A 288 -48.91 -9.99 -25.97
C ASP A 288 -49.38 -8.86 -25.04
N LEU A 289 -50.16 -9.19 -24.00
CA LEU A 289 -50.57 -8.25 -22.94
C LEU A 289 -49.37 -7.73 -22.13
N LEU A 290 -48.42 -8.59 -21.76
CA LEU A 290 -47.19 -8.21 -21.04
C LEU A 290 -46.22 -7.42 -21.93
N ASP A 291 -46.21 -7.70 -23.23
CA ASP A 291 -45.45 -6.95 -24.23
C ASP A 291 -46.12 -5.59 -24.58
N THR A 292 -47.36 -5.36 -24.13
CA THR A 292 -48.16 -4.13 -24.37
C THR A 292 -48.21 -3.19 -23.15
N VAL A 293 -48.46 -3.72 -21.95
CA VAL A 293 -48.53 -2.97 -20.69
C VAL A 293 -47.56 -3.53 -19.67
N ASP A 294 -46.54 -2.75 -19.31
CA ASP A 294 -45.59 -3.13 -18.25
C ASP A 294 -46.13 -2.71 -16.88
N CYS A 295 -46.56 -3.71 -16.12
CA CYS A 295 -46.94 -3.63 -14.72
C CYS A 295 -45.78 -4.01 -13.77
N SER A 296 -44.55 -4.18 -14.27
CA SER A 296 -43.38 -4.61 -13.49
C SER A 296 -42.45 -3.45 -13.09
N PHE A 297 -41.43 -3.76 -12.29
CA PHE A 297 -40.68 -2.80 -11.48
C PHE A 297 -39.89 -1.73 -12.27
N PHE A 298 -40.02 -0.46 -11.89
CA PHE A 298 -39.16 0.63 -12.36
C PHE A 298 -38.53 1.45 -11.23
N SER A 299 -37.27 1.85 -11.39
CA SER A 299 -36.46 2.48 -10.32
C SER A 299 -36.36 4.01 -10.40
N GLN A 300 -37.50 4.70 -10.47
CA GLN A 300 -37.66 6.13 -10.11
C GLN A 300 -39.15 6.53 -10.20
N GLN A 301 -39.66 7.30 -9.24
CA GLN A 301 -41.05 7.78 -9.18
C GLN A 301 -41.31 9.08 -9.97
N LEU A 302 -40.26 9.68 -10.52
CA LEU A 302 -40.21 10.95 -11.23
C LEU A 302 -39.14 10.83 -12.33
N LEU A 303 -39.32 11.46 -13.49
CA LEU A 303 -38.27 11.53 -14.51
C LEU A 303 -37.08 12.36 -14.02
N TYR A 304 -37.34 13.40 -13.22
CA TYR A 304 -36.27 14.16 -12.59
C TYR A 304 -35.58 13.35 -11.48
N PRO A 305 -34.23 13.27 -11.45
CA PRO A 305 -33.48 12.53 -10.44
C PRO A 305 -33.38 13.28 -9.09
N LEU A 306 -34.53 13.66 -8.53
CA LEU A 306 -34.69 14.52 -7.36
C LEU A 306 -33.86 14.04 -6.15
N THR A 307 -33.83 12.73 -5.86
CA THR A 307 -33.07 12.20 -4.72
C THR A 307 -31.55 12.27 -4.88
N PHE A 308 -31.06 12.35 -6.12
CA PHE A 308 -29.65 12.57 -6.42
C PHE A 308 -29.32 14.06 -6.31
N ASP A 309 -30.17 14.91 -6.89
CA ASP A 309 -29.97 16.36 -6.84
C ASP A 309 -30.11 16.91 -5.42
N ASP A 310 -31.06 16.40 -4.62
CA ASP A 310 -31.18 16.70 -3.19
C ASP A 310 -29.92 16.32 -2.40
N LYS A 311 -29.24 15.22 -2.74
CA LYS A 311 -27.99 14.81 -2.07
C LYS A 311 -26.81 15.70 -2.45
N ILE A 312 -26.78 16.25 -3.65
CA ILE A 312 -25.76 17.21 -4.10
C ILE A 312 -26.06 18.62 -3.57
N ASN A 313 -27.34 18.95 -3.48
CA ASN A 313 -27.81 20.30 -3.21
C ASN A 313 -28.37 20.50 -1.79
N ALA A 314 -28.34 19.52 -0.90
CA ALA A 314 -28.74 19.70 0.49
C ALA A 314 -27.92 20.82 1.18
N ILE A 315 -28.60 21.56 2.07
CA ILE A 315 -27.92 22.37 3.09
C ILE A 315 -27.33 21.38 4.11
N CYS A 316 -26.16 20.85 3.78
CA CYS A 316 -25.30 20.29 4.81
C CYS A 316 -24.94 21.44 5.76
N ALA A 317 -25.33 21.32 7.04
CA ALA A 317 -24.52 21.91 8.09
C ALA A 317 -23.07 21.53 7.77
N PRO A 318 -22.12 22.50 7.72
CA PRO A 318 -20.79 22.26 7.17
C PRO A 318 -20.25 21.02 7.85
N PRO A 319 -19.89 19.95 7.10
CA PRO A 319 -19.67 18.65 7.69
C PRO A 319 -18.69 18.83 8.84
N ALA A 320 -19.16 18.47 10.04
CA ALA A 320 -18.24 17.94 11.00
C ALA A 320 -17.41 16.90 10.24
N ASP A 321 -16.12 16.84 10.54
CA ASP A 321 -15.23 15.86 9.93
C ASP A 321 -14.73 16.17 8.49
N ILE A 322 -14.54 17.45 8.12
CA ILE A 322 -13.28 17.80 7.44
C ILE A 322 -12.55 18.83 8.31
N PRO A 323 -11.38 18.52 8.88
CA PRO A 323 -10.61 19.54 9.58
C PRO A 323 -10.25 20.64 8.58
N ARG A 324 -10.78 21.85 8.78
CA ARG A 324 -10.39 23.05 8.04
C ARG A 324 -8.95 23.41 8.44
N LEU A 325 -8.00 22.74 7.80
CA LEU A 325 -6.59 22.85 8.08
C LEU A 325 -6.12 24.27 7.72
N SER A 326 -5.66 25.02 8.73
CA SER A 326 -4.84 26.21 8.51
C SER A 326 -3.70 25.86 7.55
N TYR A 327 -3.23 26.83 6.76
CA TYR A 327 -2.11 26.64 5.82
C TYR A 327 -0.91 25.94 6.49
N TRP A 328 -0.64 26.25 7.76
CA TRP A 328 0.41 25.60 8.53
C TRP A 328 0.15 24.11 8.79
N VAL A 329 -1.07 23.71 9.13
CA VAL A 329 -1.39 22.29 9.39
C VAL A 329 -1.47 21.50 8.08
N PHE A 330 -1.95 22.13 6.99
CA PHE A 330 -1.84 21.54 5.65
C PHE A 330 -0.38 21.39 5.22
N ALA A 331 0.47 22.40 5.48
CA ALA A 331 1.90 22.34 5.17
C ALA A 331 2.62 21.26 6.01
N ILE A 332 2.27 21.09 7.29
CA ILE A 332 2.77 20.00 8.13
C ILE A 332 2.42 18.65 7.51
N TRP A 333 1.15 18.40 7.17
CA TRP A 333 0.73 17.14 6.53
C TRP A 333 1.36 16.92 5.16
N TRP A 334 1.51 17.97 4.36
CA TRP A 334 2.21 17.90 3.07
C TRP A 334 3.68 17.51 3.25
N THR A 335 4.37 18.10 4.24
CA THR A 335 5.76 17.78 4.58
C THR A 335 5.90 16.37 5.15
N LEU A 336 4.98 15.91 6.00
CA LEU A 336 4.97 14.54 6.54
C LEU A 336 4.80 13.50 5.43
N ILE A 337 3.84 13.68 4.53
CA ILE A 337 3.60 12.78 3.40
C ILE A 337 4.78 12.81 2.41
N LEU A 338 5.40 13.97 2.20
CA LEU A 338 6.63 14.07 1.42
C LEU A 338 7.77 13.29 2.10
N ALA A 339 7.96 13.46 3.41
CA ALA A 339 9.01 12.80 4.17
C ALA A 339 8.86 11.27 4.15
N ILE A 340 7.64 10.74 4.32
CA ILE A 340 7.34 9.31 4.16
C ILE A 340 7.81 8.83 2.79
N HIS A 341 7.38 9.48 1.70
CA HIS A 341 7.81 9.09 0.37
C HIS A 341 9.32 9.22 0.14
N VAL A 342 9.98 10.26 0.66
CA VAL A 342 11.44 10.45 0.55
C VAL A 342 12.18 9.33 1.27
N VAL A 343 11.78 8.99 2.50
CA VAL A 343 12.39 7.91 3.30
C VAL A 343 12.20 6.56 2.62
N THR A 344 10.98 6.21 2.17
CA THR A 344 10.72 4.93 1.50
C THR A 344 11.36 4.85 0.10
N CYS A 345 11.45 5.98 -0.63
CA CYS A 345 12.18 6.06 -1.91
C CYS A 345 13.67 5.80 -1.72
N ALA A 346 14.31 6.53 -0.78
CA ALA A 346 15.74 6.43 -0.50
C ALA A 346 16.13 5.04 0.03
N TYR A 347 15.33 4.47 0.92
CA TYR A 347 15.55 3.11 1.44
C TYR A 347 15.47 2.05 0.35
N ASN A 348 14.43 2.06 -0.50
CA ASN A 348 14.32 1.12 -1.61
C ASN A 348 15.42 1.34 -2.66
N ALA A 349 15.86 2.59 -2.90
CA ALA A 349 17.00 2.87 -3.77
C ALA A 349 18.30 2.29 -3.20
N LEU A 350 18.51 2.43 -1.89
CA LEU A 350 19.66 1.88 -1.20
C LEU A 350 19.64 0.35 -1.21
N TYR A 351 18.51 -0.29 -0.91
CA TYR A 351 18.34 -1.74 -1.04
C TYR A 351 18.65 -2.24 -2.45
N ALA A 352 18.11 -1.57 -3.48
CA ALA A 352 18.38 -1.91 -4.86
C ALA A 352 19.87 -1.77 -5.22
N TYR A 353 20.53 -0.70 -4.79
CA TYR A 353 21.96 -0.47 -4.97
C TYR A 353 22.82 -1.51 -4.22
N CYS A 354 22.48 -1.81 -2.97
CA CYS A 354 23.15 -2.83 -2.17
C CYS A 354 23.07 -4.19 -2.85
N TYR A 355 21.89 -4.65 -3.26
CA TYR A 355 21.73 -5.93 -3.97
C TYR A 355 22.41 -5.95 -5.34
N TRP A 356 22.41 -4.84 -6.09
CA TRP A 356 23.14 -4.73 -7.35
C TRP A 356 24.65 -4.87 -7.17
N ARG A 357 25.18 -4.48 -6.00
CA ARG A 357 26.60 -4.57 -5.67
C ARG A 357 26.98 -5.85 -4.93
N LEU A 358 26.05 -6.46 -4.19
CA LEU A 358 26.27 -7.51 -3.20
C LEU A 358 27.11 -8.66 -3.75
N GLN A 359 26.77 -9.19 -4.92
CA GLN A 359 27.49 -10.28 -5.61
C GLN A 359 29.00 -10.07 -5.81
N HIS A 360 29.50 -8.83 -5.72
CA HIS A 360 30.93 -8.48 -5.87
C HIS A 360 31.58 -8.00 -4.55
N THR A 361 30.93 -8.24 -3.41
CA THR A 361 31.40 -7.80 -2.09
C THR A 361 31.98 -8.96 -1.27
N PHE A 362 32.96 -8.65 -0.40
CA PHE A 362 33.51 -9.62 0.53
C PHE A 362 32.44 -10.13 1.53
N LEU A 363 31.46 -9.28 1.87
CA LEU A 363 30.30 -9.69 2.66
C LEU A 363 29.52 -10.86 2.02
N ASN A 364 29.31 -10.84 0.70
CA ASN A 364 28.55 -11.88 0.03
C ASN A 364 29.23 -13.26 0.07
N MET A 365 30.57 -13.30 0.07
CA MET A 365 31.32 -14.55 0.22
C MET A 365 30.90 -15.30 1.49
N TYR A 366 30.88 -14.61 2.64
CA TYR A 366 30.44 -15.20 3.91
C TYR A 366 28.93 -15.48 3.94
N LEU A 367 28.10 -14.60 3.38
CA LEU A 367 26.65 -14.86 3.31
C LEU A 367 26.35 -16.13 2.50
N GLU A 368 27.07 -16.36 1.40
CA GLU A 368 26.95 -17.58 0.58
C GLU A 368 27.48 -18.81 1.32
N SER A 369 28.67 -18.74 1.92
CA SER A 369 29.25 -19.83 2.73
C SER A 369 28.35 -20.26 3.90
N PHE A 370 27.72 -19.31 4.60
CA PHE A 370 26.79 -19.60 5.70
C PHE A 370 25.33 -19.83 5.25
N GLN A 371 25.05 -19.76 3.94
CA GLN A 371 23.71 -19.89 3.34
C GLN A 371 22.68 -18.90 3.94
N ILE A 372 23.04 -17.62 3.97
CA ILE A 372 22.24 -16.51 4.48
C ILE A 372 21.68 -15.68 3.33
N GLY A 373 20.37 -15.72 3.15
CA GLY A 373 19.70 -15.01 2.06
C GLY A 373 19.54 -15.87 0.80
N MET A 374 18.92 -15.28 -0.23
CA MET A 374 18.83 -15.90 -1.55
C MET A 374 20.18 -15.88 -2.28
N SER A 375 20.45 -16.90 -3.10
CA SER A 375 21.71 -17.05 -3.83
C SER A 375 21.94 -15.96 -4.90
N PRO A 376 23.20 -15.71 -5.32
CA PRO A 376 23.56 -14.61 -6.22
C PRO A 376 22.73 -14.47 -7.51
N PRO A 377 22.30 -15.54 -8.21
CA PRO A 377 21.46 -15.42 -9.42
C PRO A 377 20.15 -14.65 -9.21
N TYR A 378 19.65 -14.57 -7.98
CA TYR A 378 18.40 -13.86 -7.65
C TYR A 378 18.61 -12.40 -7.22
N HIS A 379 19.85 -11.97 -6.95
CA HIS A 379 20.16 -10.62 -6.44
C HIS A 379 19.75 -9.53 -7.42
N GLN A 380 19.92 -9.77 -8.72
CA GLN A 380 19.48 -8.82 -9.76
C GLN A 380 17.96 -8.65 -9.75
N THR A 381 17.20 -9.74 -9.58
CA THR A 381 15.73 -9.69 -9.49
C THR A 381 15.28 -8.93 -8.25
N ILE A 382 15.91 -9.18 -7.09
CA ILE A 382 15.64 -8.44 -5.84
C ILE A 382 15.93 -6.94 -6.03
N SER A 383 17.07 -6.60 -6.66
CA SER A 383 17.43 -5.21 -6.99
C SER A 383 16.40 -4.54 -7.89
N ILE A 384 15.93 -5.22 -8.95
CA ILE A 384 14.90 -4.71 -9.87
C ILE A 384 13.59 -4.45 -9.11
N VAL A 385 13.14 -5.38 -8.26
CA VAL A 385 11.91 -5.20 -7.46
C VAL A 385 12.00 -3.95 -6.58
N HIS A 386 13.07 -3.80 -5.78
CA HIS A 386 13.27 -2.60 -4.97
C HIS A 386 13.44 -1.32 -5.81
N ALA A 387 14.10 -1.38 -6.98
CA ALA A 387 14.21 -0.24 -7.88
C ALA A 387 12.83 0.19 -8.43
N THR A 388 11.91 -0.74 -8.72
CA THR A 388 10.54 -0.40 -9.13
C THR A 388 9.76 0.27 -7.99
N MET A 389 9.87 -0.23 -6.74
CA MET A 389 9.24 0.40 -5.57
C MET A 389 9.79 1.81 -5.31
N SER A 390 11.12 1.98 -5.35
CA SER A 390 11.77 3.29 -5.25
C SER A 390 11.27 4.24 -6.35
N THR A 391 11.13 3.76 -7.59
CA THR A 391 10.59 4.55 -8.71
C THR A 391 9.15 5.00 -8.47
N LEU A 392 8.28 4.15 -7.91
CA LEU A 392 6.89 4.51 -7.57
C LEU A 392 6.83 5.64 -6.54
N HIS A 393 7.65 5.57 -5.49
CA HIS A 393 7.77 6.65 -4.50
C HIS A 393 8.43 7.91 -5.10
N GLY A 394 9.44 7.76 -5.94
CA GLY A 394 10.08 8.84 -6.70
C GLY A 394 9.09 9.62 -7.59
N VAL A 395 8.20 8.93 -8.29
CA VAL A 395 7.11 9.55 -9.04
C VAL A 395 6.18 10.35 -8.10
N CYS A 396 5.83 9.81 -6.93
CA CYS A 396 5.02 10.55 -5.95
C CYS A 396 5.71 11.85 -5.48
N ILE A 397 7.02 11.81 -5.21
CA ILE A 397 7.83 12.99 -4.85
C ILE A 397 7.82 14.02 -5.98
N LEU A 398 8.07 13.59 -7.23
CA LEU A 398 8.08 14.47 -8.41
C LEU A 398 6.71 15.12 -8.66
N LEU A 399 5.61 14.41 -8.42
CA LEU A 399 4.26 14.97 -8.51
C LEU A 399 3.99 16.01 -7.42
N MET A 400 4.42 15.77 -6.18
CA MET A 400 4.27 16.73 -5.08
C MET A 400 5.11 17.99 -5.28
N LEU A 401 6.41 17.82 -5.56
CA LEU A 401 7.34 18.94 -5.76
C LEU A 401 7.05 19.70 -7.05
N GLY A 402 6.98 18.99 -8.19
CA GLY A 402 6.71 19.58 -9.50
C GLY A 402 5.35 20.26 -9.58
N GLY A 403 4.32 19.64 -8.98
CA GLY A 403 3.00 20.27 -8.84
C GLY A 403 3.06 21.54 -8.00
N SER A 404 3.77 21.51 -6.87
CA SER A 404 3.87 22.67 -5.97
C SER A 404 4.65 23.84 -6.57
N VAL A 405 5.73 23.57 -7.31
CA VAL A 405 6.49 24.58 -8.06
C VAL A 405 5.63 25.16 -9.19
N TRP A 406 4.99 24.31 -10.01
CA TRP A 406 4.15 24.74 -11.12
C TRP A 406 2.97 25.62 -10.67
N GLN A 407 2.34 25.27 -9.55
CA GLN A 407 1.21 26.02 -9.00
C GLN A 407 1.61 27.12 -8.00
N ARG A 408 2.92 27.31 -7.75
CA ARG A 408 3.49 28.24 -6.74
C ARG A 408 2.85 28.10 -5.35
N SER A 409 2.46 26.88 -4.98
CA SER A 409 1.54 26.59 -3.89
C SER A 409 1.59 25.11 -3.55
N LEU A 410 1.74 24.75 -2.27
CA LEU A 410 1.79 23.35 -1.83
C LEU A 410 0.55 22.57 -2.32
N VAL A 411 0.78 21.54 -3.13
CA VAL A 411 -0.21 20.58 -3.64
C VAL A 411 0.38 19.17 -3.73
N PHE A 412 -0.48 18.15 -3.67
CA PHE A 412 -0.04 16.75 -3.69
C PHE A 412 0.19 16.19 -5.11
N THR A 413 -0.42 16.78 -6.12
CA THR A 413 -0.24 16.43 -7.54
C THR A 413 -0.29 17.69 -8.40
N PRO A 414 0.33 17.71 -9.60
CA PRO A 414 0.21 18.83 -10.53
C PRO A 414 -1.21 18.98 -11.09
N TRP A 415 -2.07 17.98 -10.90
CA TRP A 415 -3.45 17.91 -11.39
C TRP A 415 -4.49 18.04 -10.27
N ALA A 416 -4.25 18.91 -9.28
CA ALA A 416 -5.31 19.34 -8.37
C ALA A 416 -6.50 19.93 -9.17
N ASN A 417 -7.58 19.16 -9.29
CA ASN A 417 -8.85 19.48 -9.96
C ASN A 417 -8.77 20.34 -11.23
N LYS A 418 -7.88 19.98 -12.16
CA LYS A 418 -7.93 20.45 -13.55
C LYS A 418 -8.51 19.37 -14.46
N VAL A 419 -9.80 19.48 -14.77
CA VAL A 419 -10.35 18.93 -16.02
C VAL A 419 -9.63 19.67 -17.15
N SER A 420 -8.66 19.01 -17.75
CA SER A 420 -7.76 19.62 -18.73
C SER A 420 -8.30 19.48 -20.14
N HIS A 421 -8.55 20.59 -20.84
CA HIS A 421 -8.46 20.60 -22.29
C HIS A 421 -7.38 21.58 -22.78
N ASN A 422 -6.27 20.98 -23.19
CA ASN A 422 -5.27 21.40 -24.18
C ASN A 422 -4.69 22.83 -24.13
N SER A 423 -3.49 22.94 -23.55
CA SER A 423 -2.43 23.80 -24.06
C SER A 423 -1.77 23.15 -25.29
N LYS A 424 -1.62 23.88 -26.40
CA LYS A 424 -0.69 23.49 -27.48
C LYS A 424 0.73 23.97 -27.16
N SER A 425 1.71 23.12 -27.49
CA SER A 425 3.17 23.35 -27.50
C SER A 425 3.99 22.85 -26.30
N ALA A 426 4.26 21.55 -26.30
CA ALA A 426 5.61 21.02 -26.12
C ALA A 426 5.73 19.72 -26.95
N ARG A 427 6.77 19.60 -27.79
CA ARG A 427 7.06 18.35 -28.52
C ARG A 427 7.42 17.24 -27.51
N THR A 428 7.14 15.99 -27.88
CA THR A 428 7.67 14.78 -27.22
C THR A 428 7.07 14.41 -25.85
N GLY A 429 5.73 14.34 -25.74
CA GLY A 429 5.06 13.71 -24.60
C GLY A 429 4.91 12.18 -24.78
N SER A 430 5.72 11.39 -24.06
CA SER A 430 5.75 9.91 -24.17
C SER A 430 4.39 9.23 -23.94
N ILE A 431 4.14 8.14 -24.69
CA ILE A 431 2.97 7.26 -24.58
C ILE A 431 2.78 6.78 -23.13
N VAL A 432 3.89 6.55 -22.40
CA VAL A 432 3.92 6.14 -20.99
C VAL A 432 3.14 7.11 -20.10
N LEU A 433 3.23 8.42 -20.34
CA LEU A 433 2.58 9.44 -19.49
C LEU A 433 1.04 9.42 -19.63
N LYS A 434 0.52 9.12 -20.82
CA LYS A 434 -0.93 8.97 -21.05
C LYS A 434 -1.47 7.69 -20.41
N SER A 435 -0.73 6.58 -20.51
CA SER A 435 -1.06 5.31 -19.86
C SER A 435 -1.06 5.45 -18.34
N PHE A 436 -0.02 6.08 -17.78
CA PHE A 436 0.09 6.36 -16.34
C PHE A 436 -1.09 7.20 -15.83
N LYS A 437 -1.47 8.28 -16.53
CA LYS A 437 -2.63 9.11 -16.15
C LYS A 437 -3.92 8.28 -16.07
N ARG A 438 -4.15 7.37 -17.02
CA ARG A 438 -5.36 6.53 -17.10
C ARG A 438 -5.42 5.46 -16.00
N VAL A 439 -4.28 4.86 -15.64
CA VAL A 439 -4.18 3.90 -14.54
C VAL A 439 -4.32 4.60 -13.19
N TYR A 440 -3.57 5.70 -12.98
CA TYR A 440 -3.62 6.51 -11.78
C TYR A 440 -5.06 6.99 -11.48
N SER A 441 -5.77 7.55 -12.47
CA SER A 441 -7.13 8.04 -12.26
C SER A 441 -8.18 6.95 -11.98
N LYS A 442 -7.94 5.69 -12.37
CA LYS A 442 -8.83 4.57 -12.00
C LYS A 442 -8.60 4.08 -10.57
N ILE A 443 -7.37 4.20 -10.07
CA ILE A 443 -7.00 3.78 -8.71
C ILE A 443 -7.30 4.89 -7.69
N SER A 444 -7.16 6.17 -8.09
CA SER A 444 -7.39 7.37 -7.27
C SER A 444 -8.76 8.03 -7.52
N ASP A 445 -9.78 7.27 -7.91
CA ASP A 445 -11.14 7.80 -7.96
C ASP A 445 -11.78 7.73 -6.58
N ARG A 446 -12.38 8.84 -6.15
CA ARG A 446 -13.02 9.03 -4.83
C ARG A 446 -14.17 8.05 -4.57
N ARG A 447 -14.77 7.50 -5.64
CA ARG A 447 -15.78 6.42 -5.64
C ARG A 447 -15.26 5.09 -6.21
N GLY A 448 -13.99 5.02 -6.62
CA GLY A 448 -13.35 3.83 -7.16
C GLY A 448 -13.09 2.75 -6.11
N LEU A 449 -12.49 1.63 -6.54
CA LEU A 449 -12.32 0.43 -5.71
C LEU A 449 -11.59 0.68 -4.38
N CYS A 450 -10.67 1.65 -4.35
CA CYS A 450 -9.87 2.04 -3.18
C CYS A 450 -10.20 3.45 -2.65
N GLY A 451 -11.26 4.10 -3.16
CA GLY A 451 -11.63 5.46 -2.79
C GLY A 451 -12.26 5.52 -1.39
N VAL A 452 -12.00 6.60 -0.65
CA VAL A 452 -12.45 6.71 0.77
C VAL A 452 -13.99 6.79 0.91
N ASN A 453 -14.70 7.08 -0.18
CA ASN A 453 -16.16 7.07 -0.27
C ASN A 453 -16.71 5.92 -1.14
N GLY A 454 -15.90 4.90 -1.45
CA GLY A 454 -16.33 3.72 -2.20
C GLY A 454 -17.22 2.79 -1.37
N VAL A 455 -18.18 2.11 -2.03
CA VAL A 455 -19.15 1.19 -1.38
C VAL A 455 -18.46 0.05 -0.62
N HIS A 456 -17.26 -0.34 -1.06
CA HIS A 456 -16.48 -1.43 -0.46
C HIS A 456 -15.38 -0.98 0.52
N PHE A 457 -15.31 0.31 0.89
CA PHE A 457 -14.23 0.87 1.71
C PHE A 457 -13.91 0.04 2.97
N HIS A 458 -14.92 -0.31 3.77
CA HIS A 458 -14.73 -1.11 4.98
C HIS A 458 -14.27 -2.55 4.70
N ALA A 459 -14.69 -3.16 3.58
CA ALA A 459 -14.25 -4.50 3.20
C ALA A 459 -12.78 -4.49 2.74
N VAL A 460 -12.40 -3.53 1.90
CA VAL A 460 -11.01 -3.35 1.44
C VAL A 460 -10.08 -3.04 2.62
N LEU A 461 -10.51 -2.19 3.56
CA LEU A 461 -9.77 -1.89 4.77
C LEU A 461 -9.56 -3.14 5.64
N ILE A 462 -10.62 -3.90 5.95
CA ILE A 462 -10.52 -5.14 6.73
C ILE A 462 -9.64 -6.19 6.04
N CYS A 463 -9.73 -6.33 4.71
CA CYS A 463 -8.86 -7.25 3.95
C CYS A 463 -7.39 -6.82 3.98
N ARG A 464 -7.09 -5.51 3.94
CA ARG A 464 -5.72 -4.99 4.11
C ARG A 464 -5.20 -5.28 5.51
N GLU A 465 -5.92 -4.84 6.53
CA GLU A 465 -5.59 -5.02 7.95
C GLU A 465 -5.37 -6.49 8.29
N PHE A 466 -6.16 -7.40 7.72
CA PHE A 466 -5.98 -8.85 7.86
C PHE A 466 -4.67 -9.34 7.23
N LEU A 467 -4.39 -8.96 5.97
CA LEU A 467 -3.17 -9.35 5.27
C LEU A 467 -1.92 -8.79 5.97
N GLU A 468 -2.00 -7.52 6.39
CA GLU A 468 -0.94 -6.81 7.11
C GLU A 468 -0.67 -7.43 8.48
N THR A 469 -1.71 -7.64 9.30
CA THR A 469 -1.61 -8.33 10.59
C THR A 469 -1.05 -9.74 10.44
N LEU A 470 -1.44 -10.48 9.40
CA LEU A 470 -0.90 -11.81 9.10
C LEU A 470 0.60 -11.75 8.78
N LEU A 471 1.01 -10.85 7.88
CA LEU A 471 2.43 -10.67 7.51
C LEU A 471 3.28 -10.18 8.70
N GLN A 472 2.79 -9.21 9.47
CA GLN A 472 3.44 -8.74 10.70
C GLN A 472 3.49 -9.84 11.77
N THR A 473 2.48 -10.70 11.89
CA THR A 473 2.51 -11.85 12.83
C THR A 473 3.53 -12.91 12.40
N ILE A 474 3.61 -13.24 11.11
CA ILE A 474 4.64 -14.14 10.57
C ILE A 474 6.04 -13.56 10.85
N GLN A 475 6.22 -12.26 10.64
CA GLN A 475 7.49 -11.57 10.91
C GLN A 475 7.82 -11.52 12.41
N ALA A 476 6.82 -11.33 13.29
CA ALA A 476 7.00 -11.33 14.74
C ALA A 476 7.38 -12.73 15.27
N TYR A 477 6.73 -13.78 14.76
CA TYR A 477 7.12 -15.16 15.05
C TYR A 477 8.54 -15.45 14.55
N ARG A 478 8.88 -15.02 13.33
CA ARG A 478 10.23 -15.13 12.77
C ARG A 478 11.28 -14.41 13.61
N MET A 479 10.97 -13.21 14.10
CA MET A 479 11.80 -12.49 15.08
C MET A 479 11.92 -13.22 16.41
N SER A 480 10.87 -13.91 16.86
CA SER A 480 10.91 -14.71 18.10
C SER A 480 11.92 -15.88 18.01
N SER A 481 12.08 -16.45 16.81
CA SER A 481 13.03 -17.55 16.53
C SER A 481 14.43 -17.10 16.10
N LEU A 482 14.61 -15.85 15.64
CA LEU A 482 15.90 -15.37 15.10
C LEU A 482 16.53 -14.22 15.91
N LEU A 483 15.77 -13.35 16.58
CA LEU A 483 16.34 -12.20 17.30
C LEU A 483 16.66 -12.55 18.77
N PRO A 484 17.94 -12.65 19.15
CA PRO A 484 18.36 -12.83 20.55
C PRO A 484 18.11 -11.55 21.38
N ARG A 485 18.06 -10.38 20.74
CA ARG A 485 17.81 -9.09 21.39
C ARG A 485 16.36 -8.99 21.86
N THR A 486 16.14 -9.37 23.12
CA THR A 486 14.82 -9.36 23.78
C THR A 486 14.12 -8.00 23.69
N LEU A 487 14.84 -6.87 23.80
CA LEU A 487 14.25 -5.54 23.68
C LEU A 487 13.71 -5.24 22.27
N LEU A 488 14.42 -5.66 21.21
CA LEU A 488 14.01 -5.42 19.82
C LEU A 488 12.82 -6.32 19.44
N ASN A 489 12.86 -7.58 19.87
CA ASN A 489 11.75 -8.53 19.75
C ASN A 489 10.49 -8.00 20.47
N ARG A 490 10.61 -7.61 21.75
CA ARG A 490 9.51 -6.99 22.53
C ARG A 490 8.96 -5.73 21.84
N PHE A 491 9.82 -4.85 21.33
CA PHE A 491 9.39 -3.65 20.62
C PHE A 491 8.51 -3.99 19.40
N TYR A 492 8.91 -4.97 18.58
CA TYR A 492 8.13 -5.37 17.42
C TYR A 492 6.82 -6.08 17.79
N VAL A 493 6.82 -6.94 18.82
CA VAL A 493 5.56 -7.55 19.31
C VAL A 493 4.60 -6.50 19.86
N MET A 494 5.09 -5.52 20.62
CA MET A 494 4.25 -4.42 21.09
C MET A 494 3.69 -3.60 19.93
N LEU A 495 4.46 -3.38 18.86
CA LEU A 495 4.00 -2.71 17.65
C LEU A 495 2.86 -3.49 16.98
N LEU A 496 3.00 -4.80 16.80
CA LEU A 496 1.95 -5.68 16.27
C LEU A 496 0.69 -5.68 17.17
N VAL A 497 0.85 -5.74 18.50
CA VAL A 497 -0.28 -5.67 19.45
C VAL A 497 -0.98 -4.31 19.37
N PHE A 498 -0.22 -3.20 19.27
CA PHE A 498 -0.80 -1.88 19.03
C PHE A 498 -1.51 -1.80 17.67
N ASN A 499 -1.06 -2.53 16.65
CA ASN A 499 -1.77 -2.59 15.37
C ASN A 499 -3.09 -3.35 15.48
N CYS A 500 -3.07 -4.55 16.07
CA CYS A 500 -4.27 -5.35 16.38
C CYS A 500 -5.32 -4.56 17.19
N TRP A 501 -4.87 -3.65 18.07
CA TRP A 501 -5.74 -2.84 18.92
C TRP A 501 -6.02 -1.44 18.37
N SER A 502 -5.35 -1.02 17.30
CA SER A 502 -5.42 0.34 16.73
C SER A 502 -6.86 0.73 16.40
N SER A 503 -7.50 -0.11 15.58
CA SER A 503 -8.89 -0.02 15.16
C SER A 503 -9.84 -0.15 16.36
N VAL A 504 -9.63 -1.13 17.24
CA VAL A 504 -10.47 -1.36 18.43
C VAL A 504 -10.50 -0.12 19.34
N ILE A 505 -9.35 0.50 19.64
CA ILE A 505 -9.23 1.68 20.50
C ILE A 505 -9.86 2.91 19.83
N VAL A 506 -9.57 3.13 18.55
CA VAL A 506 -10.10 4.27 17.77
C VAL A 506 -11.62 4.21 17.63
N TYR A 507 -12.22 3.02 17.48
CA TYR A 507 -13.67 2.84 17.42
C TYR A 507 -14.38 2.80 18.80
N SER A 508 -13.67 2.55 19.91
CA SER A 508 -14.30 2.38 21.24
C SER A 508 -14.19 3.59 22.18
N VAL A 509 -13.10 4.36 22.14
CA VAL A 509 -12.80 5.37 23.17
C VAL A 509 -12.63 6.80 22.63
N LEU A 510 -11.83 7.00 21.56
CA LEU A 510 -11.24 8.32 21.27
C LEU A 510 -12.08 9.27 20.40
N PHE A 511 -12.96 8.78 19.52
CA PHE A 511 -13.67 9.61 18.52
C PHE A 511 -15.19 9.33 18.45
N LYS A 512 -15.88 9.40 19.59
CA LYS A 512 -17.33 9.04 19.69
C LYS A 512 -18.33 9.97 18.96
N GLY A 513 -17.88 10.99 18.22
CA GLY A 513 -18.76 11.95 17.55
C GLY A 513 -18.29 12.50 16.20
N ASP A 514 -17.19 11.99 15.64
CA ASP A 514 -16.56 12.48 14.40
C ASP A 514 -16.01 11.26 13.63
N GLU A 515 -16.77 10.80 12.63
CA GLU A 515 -16.49 9.59 11.86
C GLU A 515 -15.32 9.77 10.88
N ALA A 516 -15.14 10.94 10.25
CA ALA A 516 -13.99 11.11 9.35
C ALA A 516 -12.67 11.33 10.10
N ARG A 517 -12.63 11.95 11.31
CA ARG A 517 -11.43 11.88 12.16
C ARG A 517 -11.17 10.47 12.63
N ARG A 518 -12.19 9.67 12.94
CA ARG A 518 -12.01 8.24 13.25
C ARG A 518 -11.34 7.49 12.10
N ARG A 519 -11.86 7.65 10.87
CA ARG A 519 -11.27 7.04 9.65
C ARG A 519 -9.85 7.56 9.38
N PHE A 520 -9.62 8.86 9.51
CA PHE A 520 -8.29 9.47 9.32
C PHE A 520 -7.28 9.01 10.38
N ALA A 521 -7.69 8.91 11.65
CA ALA A 521 -6.84 8.42 12.74
C ALA A 521 -6.43 6.96 12.54
N CYS A 522 -7.35 6.09 12.09
CA CYS A 522 -6.99 4.73 11.67
C CYS A 522 -5.90 4.75 10.59
N ILE A 523 -6.13 5.44 9.47
CA ILE A 523 -5.20 5.46 8.31
C ILE A 523 -3.82 6.06 8.69
N VAL A 524 -3.77 7.02 9.61
CA VAL A 524 -2.50 7.58 10.12
C VAL A 524 -1.76 6.61 11.02
N LEU A 525 -2.47 5.92 11.92
CA LEU A 525 -1.87 4.97 12.86
C LEU A 525 -1.33 3.73 12.11
N ASP A 526 -2.15 3.14 11.25
CA ASP A 526 -1.82 2.13 10.23
C ASP A 526 -0.53 2.50 9.47
N CYS A 527 -0.50 3.66 8.79
CA CYS A 527 0.68 4.10 8.04
C CYS A 527 1.96 4.31 8.90
N ILE A 528 1.83 4.68 10.17
CA ILE A 528 2.99 4.82 11.08
C ILE A 528 3.51 3.44 11.50
N LEU A 529 2.60 2.52 11.85
CA LEU A 529 2.92 1.17 12.28
C LEU A 529 3.57 0.39 11.11
N ASP A 530 2.99 0.47 9.91
CA ASP A 530 3.56 -0.08 8.67
C ASP A 530 4.99 0.41 8.40
N LEU A 531 5.23 1.73 8.49
CA LEU A 531 6.54 2.32 8.22
C LEU A 531 7.60 1.81 9.20
N VAL A 532 7.26 1.75 10.49
CA VAL A 532 8.17 1.28 11.54
C VAL A 532 8.36 -0.23 11.50
N ALA A 533 7.31 -1.00 11.15
CA ALA A 533 7.39 -2.46 11.01
C ALA A 533 8.23 -2.88 9.81
N CYS A 534 8.03 -2.26 8.65
CA CYS A 534 8.69 -2.63 7.40
C CYS A 534 10.14 -2.13 7.31
N MET A 535 10.47 -0.98 7.92
CA MET A 535 11.77 -0.32 7.71
C MET A 535 12.53 -0.07 9.02
N GLY A 536 11.81 0.26 10.10
CA GLY A 536 12.39 0.69 11.37
C GLY A 536 13.30 -0.37 11.99
N VAL A 537 12.82 -1.62 12.10
CA VAL A 537 13.61 -2.71 12.71
C VAL A 537 14.86 -3.05 11.89
N GLU A 538 14.75 -3.10 10.57
CA GLU A 538 15.89 -3.43 9.70
C GLU A 538 16.98 -2.34 9.74
N ILE A 539 16.57 -1.07 9.78
CA ILE A 539 17.48 0.06 10.00
C ILE A 539 18.12 -0.01 11.39
N MET A 540 17.36 -0.35 12.45
CA MET A 540 17.92 -0.52 13.80
C MET A 540 18.96 -1.64 13.87
N ILE A 541 18.78 -2.74 13.13
CA ILE A 541 19.75 -3.82 13.01
C ILE A 541 21.00 -3.30 12.27
N LEU A 542 20.85 -2.73 11.07
CA LEU A 542 21.95 -2.21 10.27
C LEU A 542 22.81 -1.18 11.01
N LEU A 543 22.18 -0.26 11.74
CA LEU A 543 22.87 0.76 12.55
C LEU A 543 23.75 0.16 13.66
N SER A 544 23.48 -1.08 14.10
CA SER A 544 24.31 -1.74 15.11
C SER A 544 25.57 -2.42 14.57
N TYR A 545 25.71 -2.56 13.23
CA TYR A 545 26.89 -3.10 12.56
C TYR A 545 27.68 -2.05 11.75
N VAL A 546 27.21 -0.79 11.72
CA VAL A 546 27.79 0.27 10.88
C VAL A 546 29.24 0.60 11.24
N TRP A 547 29.64 0.38 12.50
CA TRP A 547 30.99 0.64 13.00
C TRP A 547 31.96 -0.52 12.73
N ASP A 548 31.45 -1.74 12.62
CA ASP A 548 32.24 -2.95 12.32
C ASP A 548 32.49 -3.10 10.81
N TYR A 549 31.65 -2.47 9.97
CA TYR A 549 31.71 -2.57 8.52
C TYR A 549 32.88 -1.78 7.91
N ASN A 550 33.74 -2.46 7.17
CA ASN A 550 34.90 -1.86 6.51
C ASN A 550 34.61 -1.58 5.01
N PRO A 551 34.49 -0.30 4.59
CA PRO A 551 34.15 0.05 3.22
C PRO A 551 35.25 -0.24 2.20
N LYS A 552 36.51 -0.43 2.61
CA LYS A 552 37.62 -0.76 1.69
C LYS A 552 37.50 -2.18 1.13
N ILE A 553 37.13 -3.13 1.98
CA ILE A 553 36.92 -4.55 1.60
C ILE A 553 35.47 -4.83 1.19
N GLN A 554 34.55 -3.88 1.39
CA GLN A 554 33.11 -4.06 1.16
C GLN A 554 32.56 -5.23 1.99
N GLY A 555 32.82 -5.22 3.30
CA GLY A 555 32.43 -6.29 4.22
C GLY A 555 32.99 -6.08 5.61
N PHE A 556 32.87 -7.12 6.44
CA PHE A 556 33.45 -7.13 7.79
C PHE A 556 34.87 -7.70 7.76
N PRO A 557 35.82 -7.17 8.56
CA PRO A 557 37.19 -7.70 8.62
C PRO A 557 37.21 -9.19 8.95
N GLU A 558 38.06 -9.95 8.27
CA GLU A 558 38.16 -11.42 8.45
C GLU A 558 38.24 -11.85 9.93
N LEU A 559 39.01 -11.13 10.73
CA LEU A 559 39.25 -11.41 12.15
C LEU A 559 37.97 -11.38 13.02
N ILE A 560 36.95 -10.60 12.66
CA ILE A 560 35.70 -10.54 13.45
C ILE A 560 34.82 -11.77 13.24
N TRP A 561 35.04 -12.53 12.16
CA TRP A 561 34.35 -13.79 11.89
C TRP A 561 34.84 -14.97 12.75
N TYR A 562 35.82 -14.74 13.64
CA TYR A 562 36.28 -15.72 14.62
C TYR A 562 35.62 -15.55 16.00
N ASP A 563 34.99 -14.40 16.27
CA ASP A 563 34.13 -14.21 17.46
C ASP A 563 32.78 -14.92 17.25
N ASP A 564 32.63 -16.09 17.89
CA ASP A 564 31.43 -16.93 17.77
C ASP A 564 30.14 -16.19 18.18
N GLN A 565 30.19 -15.30 19.18
CA GLN A 565 29.02 -14.54 19.64
C GLN A 565 28.67 -13.41 18.68
N TRP A 566 29.66 -12.73 18.10
CA TRP A 566 29.42 -11.73 17.07
C TRP A 566 28.84 -12.41 15.82
N VAL A 567 29.43 -13.51 15.35
CA VAL A 567 28.98 -14.25 14.16
C VAL A 567 27.57 -14.81 14.34
N ALA A 568 27.30 -15.52 15.44
CA ALA A 568 25.97 -16.07 15.72
C ALA A 568 24.89 -14.97 15.82
N ARG A 569 25.25 -13.75 16.26
CA ARG A 569 24.36 -12.58 16.25
C ARG A 569 24.17 -12.03 14.86
N ALA A 570 25.26 -11.77 14.14
CA ALA A 570 25.28 -11.19 12.81
C ALA A 570 24.51 -12.08 11.81
N LEU A 571 24.79 -13.38 11.74
CA LEU A 571 24.12 -14.30 10.80
C LEU A 571 22.60 -14.37 11.04
N ASN A 572 22.15 -14.36 12.30
CA ASN A 572 20.72 -14.35 12.62
C ASN A 572 20.04 -13.01 12.32
N GLU A 573 20.67 -11.90 12.70
CA GLU A 573 20.12 -10.57 12.48
C GLU A 573 20.17 -10.19 10.98
N PHE A 574 21.18 -10.64 10.24
CA PHE A 574 21.26 -10.48 8.78
C PHE A 574 20.16 -11.23 8.07
N ARG A 575 19.69 -12.40 8.55
CA ARG A 575 18.48 -13.05 7.99
C ARG A 575 17.25 -12.13 8.02
N MET A 576 17.17 -11.17 8.94
CA MET A 576 16.06 -10.21 8.98
C MET A 576 16.25 -9.04 7.99
N VAL A 577 17.48 -8.76 7.57
CA VAL A 577 17.84 -7.68 6.65
C VAL A 577 17.89 -8.18 5.20
N VAL A 578 18.61 -9.28 4.94
CA VAL A 578 18.64 -9.87 3.60
C VAL A 578 17.36 -10.64 3.32
N VAL A 579 16.87 -10.50 2.08
CA VAL A 579 15.78 -11.31 1.53
C VAL A 579 16.18 -12.78 1.55
N VAL A 580 15.47 -13.60 2.33
CA VAL A 580 15.72 -15.06 2.40
C VAL A 580 14.80 -15.89 1.49
N SER A 581 13.70 -15.32 1.01
CA SER A 581 12.72 -16.04 0.19
C SER A 581 11.90 -15.10 -0.71
N TRP A 582 11.20 -15.68 -1.68
CA TRP A 582 10.22 -14.97 -2.49
C TRP A 582 9.04 -14.42 -1.66
N SER A 583 8.64 -15.10 -0.58
CA SER A 583 7.59 -14.61 0.32
C SER A 583 8.05 -13.40 1.16
N ASP A 584 9.32 -13.36 1.56
CA ASP A 584 9.96 -12.22 2.22
C ASP A 584 10.03 -11.01 1.26
N LEU A 585 10.48 -11.22 0.02
CA LEU A 585 10.48 -10.16 -1.01
C LEU A 585 9.07 -9.63 -1.31
N ALA A 586 8.09 -10.53 -1.39
CA ALA A 586 6.70 -10.17 -1.64
C ALA A 586 6.10 -9.37 -0.47
N SER A 587 6.35 -9.75 0.78
CA SER A 587 5.83 -9.02 1.95
C SER A 587 6.38 -7.59 2.01
N ARG A 588 7.70 -7.41 1.85
CA ARG A 588 8.37 -6.10 1.76
C ARG A 588 7.77 -5.22 0.65
N SER A 589 7.49 -5.83 -0.51
CA SER A 589 6.87 -5.14 -1.65
C SER A 589 5.43 -4.73 -1.36
N ILE A 590 4.65 -5.58 -0.68
CA ILE A 590 3.27 -5.30 -0.27
C ILE A 590 3.24 -4.13 0.72
N PHE A 591 4.11 -4.08 1.72
CA PHE A 591 4.21 -2.94 2.65
C PHE A 591 4.58 -1.63 1.93
N SER A 592 5.59 -1.65 1.05
CA SER A 592 5.96 -0.44 0.29
C SER A 592 4.83 0.06 -0.60
N PHE A 593 4.07 -0.85 -1.24
CA PHE A 593 2.88 -0.49 -2.02
C PHE A 593 1.72 -0.02 -1.12
N GLY A 594 1.55 -0.62 0.06
CA GLY A 594 0.62 -0.21 1.10
C GLY A 594 0.80 1.27 1.47
N LEU A 595 2.04 1.69 1.73
CA LEU A 595 2.39 3.10 1.99
C LEU A 595 2.04 4.05 0.84
N VAL A 596 2.08 3.61 -0.43
CA VAL A 596 1.58 4.42 -1.56
C VAL A 596 0.07 4.56 -1.48
N MET A 597 -0.65 3.47 -1.22
CA MET A 597 -2.12 3.46 -1.15
C MET A 597 -2.66 4.26 0.05
N THR A 598 -2.09 4.08 1.25
CA THR A 598 -2.50 4.81 2.47
C THR A 598 -2.27 6.30 2.33
N THR A 599 -1.09 6.73 1.87
CA THR A 599 -0.82 8.15 1.61
C THR A 599 -1.68 8.72 0.47
N MET A 600 -2.08 7.93 -0.53
CA MET A 600 -3.08 8.36 -1.52
C MET A 600 -4.46 8.60 -0.88
N SER A 601 -4.93 7.70 -0.01
CA SER A 601 -6.16 7.91 0.75
C SER A 601 -6.09 9.14 1.67
N MET A 602 -4.95 9.40 2.33
CA MET A 602 -4.74 10.62 3.12
C MET A 602 -4.84 11.89 2.25
N LYS A 603 -4.24 11.89 1.06
CA LYS A 603 -4.25 13.05 0.13
C LYS A 603 -5.66 13.45 -0.29
N GLU A 604 -6.59 12.50 -0.42
CA GLU A 604 -8.00 12.79 -0.75
C GLU A 604 -8.77 13.47 0.40
N LEU A 605 -8.39 13.18 1.65
CA LEU A 605 -8.97 13.75 2.87
C LEU A 605 -8.36 15.12 3.21
N LEU A 606 -7.09 15.33 2.86
CA LEU A 606 -6.34 16.57 3.10
C LEU A 606 -6.55 17.58 1.96
N GLN A 607 -7.72 18.22 1.91
CA GLN A 607 -8.01 19.28 0.93
C GLN A 607 -7.75 20.68 1.48
N ARG A 608 -7.03 21.51 0.70
CA ARG A 608 -6.68 22.89 1.06
C ARG A 608 -7.74 23.89 0.61
N VAL A 609 -8.23 24.71 1.54
CA VAL A 609 -9.08 25.87 1.24
C VAL A 609 -8.24 26.96 0.56
N PRO A 610 -8.76 27.67 -0.47
CA PRO A 610 -8.04 28.77 -1.12
C PRO A 610 -7.61 29.85 -0.12
N ARG A 611 -6.40 30.42 -0.34
CA ARG A 611 -5.90 31.54 0.45
C ARG A 611 -6.54 32.82 -0.10
N ASN A 612 -7.45 33.44 0.65
CA ASN A 612 -7.93 34.79 0.35
C ASN A 612 -6.74 35.76 0.33
N SER A 613 -6.27 36.08 -0.88
CA SER A 613 -5.43 37.24 -1.11
C SER A 613 -6.36 38.46 -1.12
N ASN A 614 -6.38 39.18 0.00
CA ASN A 614 -6.10 40.61 0.04
C ASN A 614 -6.27 41.11 1.48
N ARG A 615 -5.16 41.48 2.12
CA ARG A 615 -5.16 42.41 3.26
C ARG A 615 -4.89 43.80 2.71
N VAL A 616 -5.90 44.66 2.70
CA VAL A 616 -5.77 46.12 2.71
C VAL A 616 -6.90 46.67 3.57
N GLY A 617 -6.61 47.66 4.43
CA GLY A 617 -7.63 48.40 5.18
C GLY A 617 -7.89 47.89 6.61
N GLN A 618 -7.22 48.50 7.59
CA GLN A 618 -7.79 48.61 8.94
C GLN A 618 -9.03 49.51 8.87
N ALA A 619 -10.13 49.06 9.49
CA ALA A 619 -11.18 49.94 9.99
C ALA A 619 -11.66 49.37 11.33
N SER A 620 -11.70 50.21 12.36
CA SER A 620 -11.91 49.80 13.75
C SER A 620 -13.36 49.38 13.99
N ALA A 621 -13.58 48.18 14.55
CA ALA A 621 -14.87 47.85 15.14
C ALA A 621 -14.97 48.51 16.53
N PRO A 622 -16.03 49.28 16.85
CA PRO A 622 -16.25 49.76 18.20
C PRO A 622 -16.68 48.60 19.11
N THR A 623 -16.08 48.53 20.28
CA THR A 623 -16.38 47.51 21.30
C THR A 623 -17.73 47.84 21.95
N VAL A 624 -18.75 46.99 21.78
CA VAL A 624 -20.02 47.15 22.50
C VAL A 624 -19.90 46.53 23.88
N ALA A 625 -19.33 47.31 24.79
CA ALA A 625 -19.39 47.10 26.23
C ALA A 625 -19.56 48.47 26.90
N ASP A 626 -20.69 49.13 26.64
CA ASP A 626 -21.28 50.13 27.53
C ASP A 626 -22.71 50.52 27.09
N VAL A 627 -23.46 51.03 28.08
CA VAL A 627 -24.87 51.47 28.07
C VAL A 627 -25.90 50.39 28.42
N ALA A 628 -25.96 50.11 29.73
CA ALA A 628 -27.23 49.76 30.36
C ALA A 628 -28.04 51.05 30.63
N GLY A 629 -29.36 51.01 30.42
CA GLY A 629 -30.30 51.97 31.03
C GLY A 629 -31.07 52.90 30.09
N ALA A 630 -32.21 52.41 29.59
CA ALA A 630 -33.39 53.25 29.31
C ALA A 630 -34.67 52.41 29.44
N LYS A 631 -35.59 52.81 30.33
CA LYS A 631 -36.95 52.26 30.45
C LYS A 631 -37.95 53.31 29.98
N THR A 632 -38.71 53.01 28.92
CA THR A 632 -40.01 53.65 28.60
C THR A 632 -40.75 52.69 27.66
N GLN A 633 -41.79 51.95 28.06
CA GLN A 633 -43.20 52.29 28.34
C GLN A 633 -44.08 52.58 27.11
N LEU A 634 -45.26 51.91 27.09
CA LEU A 634 -46.43 52.07 26.20
C LEU A 634 -46.22 51.72 24.71
N SER A 635 -47.23 51.25 23.96
CA SER A 635 -48.56 50.69 24.30
C SER A 635 -48.91 49.63 23.24
N GLY A 636 -49.82 48.71 23.54
CA GLY A 636 -50.37 47.78 22.54
C GLY A 636 -51.63 48.31 21.88
N ASP A 637 -52.05 47.66 20.79
CA ASP A 637 -53.44 47.66 20.31
C ASP A 637 -53.83 46.32 19.66
N LYS A 638 -55.13 46.04 19.63
CA LYS A 638 -55.75 44.75 19.23
C LYS A 638 -56.62 44.89 17.97
N LEU A 639 -56.78 43.79 17.21
CA LEU A 639 -58.04 43.13 16.77
C LEU A 639 -57.67 42.16 15.61
N ASN A 640 -57.87 40.83 15.65
CA ASN A 640 -59.09 39.99 15.71
C ASN A 640 -59.69 39.59 14.34
N SER A 641 -60.04 38.30 14.24
CA SER A 641 -61.03 37.63 13.33
C SER A 641 -60.59 37.31 11.89
N ILE A 642 -61.03 36.24 11.19
CA ILE A 642 -61.85 35.03 11.48
C ILE A 642 -61.37 33.84 10.58
N GLY A 643 -61.57 32.57 10.99
CA GLY A 643 -61.41 31.37 10.14
C GLY A 643 -61.68 30.05 10.90
N PRO A 644 -62.20 28.96 10.28
CA PRO A 644 -62.86 27.85 10.98
C PRO A 644 -61.94 26.75 11.56
N LYS A 645 -62.51 25.95 12.48
CA LYS A 645 -61.86 24.83 13.18
C LYS A 645 -61.63 23.59 12.28
N LEU A 646 -60.44 22.99 12.37
CA LEU A 646 -60.18 21.58 12.03
C LEU A 646 -60.05 20.73 13.33
N PRO A 647 -60.18 19.38 13.28
CA PRO A 647 -60.29 18.55 14.47
C PRO A 647 -58.97 18.36 15.21
N THR A 648 -59.08 18.16 16.52
CA THR A 648 -57.97 18.03 17.48
C THR A 648 -57.18 16.71 17.27
N PRO A 649 -55.85 16.74 17.16
CA PRO A 649 -55.02 15.55 17.35
C PRO A 649 -55.05 15.11 18.84
N PRO A 650 -54.86 13.81 19.14
CA PRO A 650 -54.86 13.33 20.52
C PRO A 650 -53.66 13.90 21.32
N GLN A 651 -53.91 14.25 22.58
CA GLN A 651 -52.85 14.63 23.52
C GLN A 651 -51.90 13.45 23.80
N VAL A 652 -50.59 13.72 23.81
CA VAL A 652 -49.57 12.81 24.34
C VAL A 652 -48.66 13.60 25.28
N ASP A 653 -48.36 13.01 26.44
CA ASP A 653 -47.69 13.65 27.57
C ASP A 653 -46.35 14.36 27.26
N PRO A 654 -46.10 15.55 27.83
CA PRO A 654 -44.81 16.24 27.75
C PRO A 654 -43.78 15.63 28.71
N LYS A 655 -43.50 14.32 28.59
CA LYS A 655 -42.49 13.60 29.40
C LYS A 655 -41.92 12.35 28.75
N ARG A 656 -41.46 12.47 27.50
CA ARG A 656 -40.56 11.46 26.88
C ARG A 656 -39.38 12.15 26.21
N HIS A 657 -38.17 11.90 26.73
CA HIS A 657 -36.92 12.36 26.09
C HIS A 657 -36.80 11.72 24.70
N ILE A 658 -37.11 12.48 23.64
CA ILE A 658 -36.78 12.08 22.28
C ILE A 658 -35.27 12.23 22.10
N ARG A 659 -34.61 11.07 22.20
CA ARG A 659 -33.20 10.83 21.94
C ARG A 659 -32.86 11.39 20.56
N LYS A 660 -31.84 12.26 20.45
CA LYS A 660 -31.30 12.69 19.14
C LYS A 660 -30.92 11.45 18.32
N GLY A 661 -31.70 11.15 17.28
CA GLY A 661 -31.38 10.15 16.29
C GLY A 661 -30.35 10.73 15.31
N ASN A 662 -29.11 10.27 15.38
CA ASN A 662 -28.08 10.67 14.41
C ASN A 662 -28.44 10.06 13.04
N SER A 663 -28.80 10.91 12.07
CA SER A 663 -28.95 10.49 10.67
C SER A 663 -27.58 10.31 10.00
N TYR A 664 -26.86 9.29 10.46
CA TYR A 664 -25.70 8.67 9.81
C TYR A 664 -25.83 7.16 9.98
N GLN A 665 -26.95 6.61 9.52
CA GLN A 665 -27.22 5.18 9.63
C GLN A 665 -28.08 4.62 8.49
N GLU A 666 -27.66 4.84 7.25
CA GLU A 666 -28.13 3.97 6.16
C GLU A 666 -27.09 3.69 5.06
N VAL A 667 -25.98 3.07 5.49
CA VAL A 667 -25.70 1.76 4.91
C VAL A 667 -26.28 0.72 5.88
N ASN A 668 -27.57 0.45 5.71
CA ASN A 668 -28.10 -0.89 5.93
C ASN A 668 -27.74 -1.67 4.64
N GLY A 669 -26.63 -2.41 4.55
CA GLY A 669 -25.89 -2.97 5.67
C GLY A 669 -26.84 -3.87 6.45
N THR A 670 -27.21 -5.00 5.84
CA THR A 670 -27.96 -6.08 6.51
C THR A 670 -27.43 -6.30 7.92
N ALA A 671 -28.24 -6.81 8.85
CA ALA A 671 -27.79 -7.04 10.23
C ALA A 671 -26.45 -7.82 10.28
N ALA A 672 -26.25 -8.73 9.32
CA ALA A 672 -24.98 -9.40 9.02
C ALA A 672 -23.79 -8.47 8.75
N GLY A 673 -23.90 -7.41 7.94
CA GLY A 673 -22.80 -6.49 7.64
C GLY A 673 -22.27 -5.72 8.86
N ARG A 674 -23.16 -5.25 9.75
CA ARG A 674 -22.76 -4.63 11.02
C ARG A 674 -22.20 -5.65 12.01
N LEU A 675 -22.72 -6.87 12.00
CA LEU A 675 -22.20 -7.98 12.81
C LEU A 675 -20.78 -8.37 12.34
N LEU A 676 -20.54 -8.48 11.04
CA LEU A 676 -19.24 -8.79 10.44
C LEU A 676 -18.16 -7.77 10.81
N ILE A 677 -18.45 -6.46 10.71
CA ILE A 677 -17.47 -5.43 11.11
C ILE A 677 -17.16 -5.50 12.61
N ARG A 678 -18.15 -5.78 13.48
CA ARG A 678 -17.92 -5.97 14.92
C ARG A 678 -17.14 -7.26 15.22
N ALA A 679 -17.46 -8.35 14.52
CA ALA A 679 -16.75 -9.62 14.63
C ALA A 679 -15.27 -9.46 14.21
N ALA A 680 -14.99 -8.76 13.10
CA ALA A 680 -13.62 -8.47 12.66
C ALA A 680 -12.82 -7.71 13.73
N HIS A 681 -13.36 -6.61 14.29
CA HIS A 681 -12.67 -5.88 15.36
C HIS A 681 -12.46 -6.72 16.64
N LEU A 682 -13.42 -7.57 17.01
CA LEU A 682 -13.27 -8.48 18.15
C LEU A 682 -12.21 -9.57 17.87
N LEU A 683 -12.13 -10.07 16.63
CA LEU A 683 -11.10 -11.02 16.20
C LEU A 683 -9.69 -10.38 16.24
N PHE A 684 -9.51 -9.16 15.72
CA PHE A 684 -8.23 -8.44 15.83
C PHE A 684 -7.85 -8.16 17.31
N GLY A 685 -8.81 -7.73 18.13
CA GLY A 685 -8.60 -7.52 19.57
C GLY A 685 -8.15 -8.80 20.29
N ALA A 686 -8.83 -9.92 20.03
CA ALA A 686 -8.50 -11.24 20.55
C ALA A 686 -7.16 -11.77 20.02
N TRP A 687 -6.83 -11.51 18.75
CA TRP A 687 -5.53 -11.87 18.17
C TRP A 687 -4.38 -11.14 18.86
N GLY A 688 -4.53 -9.84 19.14
CA GLY A 688 -3.55 -9.07 19.92
C GLY A 688 -3.35 -9.62 21.34
N ILE A 689 -4.43 -10.10 22.00
CA ILE A 689 -4.34 -10.77 23.31
C ILE A 689 -3.60 -12.12 23.18
N LEU A 690 -3.91 -12.92 22.16
CA LEU A 690 -3.26 -14.21 21.92
C LEU A 690 -1.76 -14.05 21.63
N VAL A 691 -1.39 -13.13 20.73
CA VAL A 691 0.01 -12.81 20.40
C VAL A 691 0.77 -12.33 21.64
N LEU A 692 0.17 -11.45 22.44
CA LEU A 692 0.78 -10.97 23.68
C LEU A 692 0.96 -12.12 24.70
N GLY A 693 -0.05 -12.99 24.86
CA GLY A 693 0.03 -14.17 25.73
C GLY A 693 1.11 -15.16 25.30
N LEU A 694 1.20 -15.46 24.00
CA LEU A 694 2.26 -16.30 23.43
C LEU A 694 3.66 -15.71 23.64
N HIS A 695 3.80 -14.38 23.50
CA HIS A 695 5.08 -13.71 23.72
C HIS A 695 5.46 -13.62 25.20
N ILE A 696 4.49 -13.46 26.12
CA ILE A 696 4.72 -13.54 27.57
C ILE A 696 5.19 -14.95 27.94
N TYR A 697 4.46 -15.99 27.51
CA TYR A 697 4.84 -17.39 27.74
C TYR A 697 6.26 -17.70 27.23
N ALA A 698 6.60 -17.27 26.01
CA ALA A 698 7.95 -17.43 25.48
C ALA A 698 9.00 -16.58 26.25
N SER A 699 8.61 -15.43 26.79
CA SER A 699 9.47 -14.54 27.59
C SER A 699 9.76 -15.07 29.00
N GLU A 700 8.87 -15.89 29.56
CA GLU A 700 9.01 -16.50 30.89
C GLU A 700 9.98 -17.70 30.91
N GLN A 701 10.41 -18.20 29.73
CA GLN A 701 11.41 -19.26 29.66
C GLN A 701 12.74 -18.85 30.35
N PRO A 702 13.35 -19.76 31.15
CA PRO A 702 14.56 -19.47 31.92
C PRO A 702 15.74 -19.14 31.02
N THR A 703 16.61 -18.24 31.48
CA THR A 703 17.90 -17.96 30.85
C THR A 703 18.93 -19.01 31.24
N LEU A 704 19.44 -19.77 30.27
CA LEU A 704 20.43 -20.84 30.50
C LEU A 704 21.86 -20.31 30.27
N PRO A 705 22.81 -20.49 31.20
CA PRO A 705 24.20 -20.03 31.04
C PRO A 705 24.93 -20.76 29.89
N GLN A 706 24.59 -22.03 29.65
CA GLN A 706 25.09 -22.81 28.52
C GLN A 706 24.44 -22.46 27.18
N CYS A 707 23.56 -21.45 27.15
CA CYS A 707 22.98 -20.93 25.92
C CYS A 707 23.44 -19.49 25.68
N LEU A 708 24.61 -19.36 25.05
CA LEU A 708 25.24 -18.07 24.76
C LEU A 708 24.35 -17.17 23.89
N MET A 709 23.54 -17.77 23.00
CA MET A 709 22.55 -17.06 22.21
C MET A 709 21.18 -17.76 22.23
N GLN A 710 20.41 -17.47 23.27
CA GLN A 710 19.05 -17.96 23.44
C GLN A 710 18.03 -17.15 22.62
N VAL A 711 17.19 -17.87 21.89
CA VAL A 711 16.01 -17.34 21.19
C VAL A 711 14.74 -17.82 21.89
N ARG A 712 13.59 -17.18 21.63
CA ARG A 712 12.33 -17.41 22.36
C ARG A 712 11.17 -17.57 21.39
N PRO A 713 11.15 -18.66 20.60
CA PRO A 713 10.05 -18.96 19.69
C PRO A 713 8.74 -19.15 20.45
N TRP A 714 7.64 -18.67 19.85
CA TRP A 714 6.31 -18.85 20.44
C TRP A 714 5.86 -20.31 20.45
N ALA A 715 5.04 -20.68 21.43
CA ALA A 715 4.46 -22.01 21.61
C ALA A 715 5.46 -23.18 21.79
N VAL A 716 6.74 -22.90 22.07
CA VAL A 716 7.74 -23.92 22.42
C VAL A 716 7.87 -24.03 23.95
N SER A 717 7.94 -25.27 24.46
CA SER A 717 7.99 -25.56 25.91
C SER A 717 9.41 -25.67 26.47
N ARG A 718 10.41 -25.93 25.62
CA ARG A 718 11.84 -25.96 26.01
C ARG A 718 12.57 -24.69 25.54
N PRO A 719 13.63 -24.25 26.26
CA PRO A 719 14.54 -23.23 25.77
C PRO A 719 15.14 -23.59 24.41
N SER A 720 15.08 -22.65 23.46
CA SER A 720 15.69 -22.79 22.13
C SER A 720 17.00 -22.01 22.08
N CYS A 721 18.05 -22.64 21.54
CA CYS A 721 19.40 -22.11 21.61
C CYS A 721 20.06 -22.12 20.23
N TYR A 722 20.50 -20.97 19.72
CA TYR A 722 21.19 -20.93 18.42
C TYR A 722 22.69 -21.25 18.56
N LEU A 723 23.35 -20.59 19.52
CA LEU A 723 24.74 -20.85 19.90
C LEU A 723 24.74 -21.48 21.30
N ALA A 724 24.89 -22.80 21.35
CA ALA A 724 25.06 -23.54 22.59
C ALA A 724 26.53 -23.51 23.01
N GLY A 725 26.79 -23.25 24.29
CA GLY A 725 28.12 -23.13 24.87
C GLY A 725 28.33 -24.08 26.04
N LEU A 726 29.10 -25.15 25.86
CA LEU A 726 29.57 -26.02 26.93
C LEU A 726 30.92 -25.50 27.45
N ASP A 727 30.88 -24.52 28.35
CA ASP A 727 32.07 -24.00 29.03
C ASP A 727 32.19 -24.67 30.41
N CYS A 728 32.99 -25.73 30.50
CA CYS A 728 33.07 -26.53 31.72
C CYS A 728 33.62 -25.72 32.91
N HIS A 729 34.55 -24.79 32.67
CA HIS A 729 35.08 -23.89 33.70
C HIS A 729 34.00 -22.93 34.21
N ALA A 730 33.22 -22.29 33.32
CA ALA A 730 32.14 -21.38 33.73
C ALA A 730 30.94 -22.11 34.37
N LEU A 731 30.68 -23.36 33.97
CA LEU A 731 29.60 -24.20 34.50
C LEU A 731 29.98 -24.97 35.78
N GLY A 732 31.26 -25.01 36.14
CA GLY A 732 31.76 -25.72 37.32
C GLY A 732 31.70 -27.25 37.22
N ILE A 733 31.84 -27.79 36.00
CA ILE A 733 31.79 -29.24 35.70
C ILE A 733 33.11 -29.73 35.11
N SER A 734 33.33 -31.05 35.08
CA SER A 734 34.54 -31.65 34.49
C SER A 734 34.42 -32.05 33.01
N GLY A 735 33.19 -32.26 32.54
CA GLY A 735 32.89 -32.65 31.16
C GLY A 735 32.56 -34.13 30.97
N THR A 736 32.38 -34.87 32.07
CA THR A 736 31.96 -36.29 32.04
C THR A 736 30.58 -36.47 31.40
N ILE A 737 30.31 -37.67 30.90
CA ILE A 737 29.14 -37.96 30.05
C ILE A 737 27.81 -37.60 30.73
N ASP A 738 27.68 -37.86 32.03
CA ASP A 738 26.48 -37.55 32.82
C ASP A 738 26.31 -36.03 33.04
N GLU A 739 27.41 -35.30 33.31
CA GLU A 739 27.39 -33.83 33.46
C GLU A 739 26.98 -33.15 32.15
N VAL A 740 27.55 -33.59 31.03
CA VAL A 740 27.28 -33.04 29.70
C VAL A 740 25.85 -33.37 29.26
N GLN A 741 25.42 -34.62 29.45
CA GLN A 741 24.05 -35.03 29.12
C GLN A 741 23.01 -34.27 29.95
N ALA A 742 23.27 -34.06 31.24
CA ALA A 742 22.40 -33.24 32.08
C ALA A 742 22.28 -31.80 31.53
N LYS A 743 23.40 -31.17 31.16
CA LYS A 743 23.41 -29.78 30.66
C LYS A 743 22.82 -29.60 29.27
N TRP A 744 22.99 -30.58 28.37
CA TRP A 744 22.40 -30.56 27.03
C TRP A 744 20.90 -30.93 27.04
N SER A 745 20.43 -31.66 28.05
CA SER A 745 19.00 -31.98 28.22
C SER A 745 18.13 -30.78 28.66
N GLU A 746 18.74 -29.67 29.14
CA GLU A 746 18.04 -28.47 29.61
C GLU A 746 17.44 -27.61 28.47
N PHE A 747 17.86 -27.82 27.22
CA PHE A 747 17.37 -27.09 26.03
C PHE A 747 16.94 -28.05 24.89
N ASP A 748 16.42 -27.48 23.80
CA ASP A 748 16.09 -28.23 22.57
C ASP A 748 17.31 -28.31 21.65
N ALA A 749 17.97 -29.47 21.64
CA ALA A 749 19.15 -29.76 20.82
C ALA A 749 18.93 -29.50 19.32
N SER A 750 17.72 -29.74 18.80
CA SER A 750 17.42 -29.56 17.37
C SER A 750 17.50 -28.10 16.90
N THR A 751 17.45 -27.15 17.84
CA THR A 751 17.51 -25.71 17.56
C THR A 751 18.94 -25.15 17.46
N VAL A 752 19.94 -25.94 17.86
CA VAL A 752 21.35 -25.54 17.87
C VAL A 752 21.92 -25.51 16.45
N VAL A 753 22.50 -24.37 16.08
CA VAL A 753 23.14 -24.16 14.77
C VAL A 753 24.66 -24.08 14.90
N GLN A 754 25.15 -23.54 16.02
CA GLN A 754 26.56 -23.54 16.38
C GLN A 754 26.75 -24.09 17.80
N LEU A 755 27.75 -24.96 17.96
CA LEU A 755 28.12 -25.56 19.24
C LEU A 755 29.56 -25.17 19.58
N LEU A 756 29.73 -24.47 20.71
CA LEU A 756 31.02 -24.08 21.26
C LEU A 756 31.31 -24.91 22.53
N ILE A 757 32.37 -25.71 22.52
CA ILE A 757 32.81 -26.49 23.69
C ILE A 757 34.16 -25.93 24.14
N ARG A 758 34.31 -25.61 25.43
CA ARG A 758 35.59 -25.08 25.94
C ARG A 758 35.87 -25.41 27.40
N HIS A 759 37.16 -25.43 27.73
CA HIS A 759 37.69 -25.57 29.09
C HIS A 759 37.28 -26.85 29.81
N CYS A 760 36.98 -27.94 29.10
CA CYS A 760 36.59 -29.22 29.69
C CYS A 760 37.84 -30.08 29.97
N PRO A 761 38.19 -30.37 31.24
CA PRO A 761 39.36 -31.19 31.57
C PRO A 761 39.23 -32.66 31.15
N ALA A 762 38.01 -33.17 31.00
CA ALA A 762 37.73 -34.54 30.58
C ALA A 762 36.39 -34.61 29.83
N LEU A 763 36.35 -34.14 28.58
CA LEU A 763 35.14 -34.17 27.76
C LEU A 763 34.81 -35.60 27.30
N GLU A 764 33.60 -36.03 27.63
CA GLU A 764 32.95 -37.22 27.12
C GLU A 764 31.64 -36.82 26.42
N VAL A 765 31.50 -37.12 25.13
CA VAL A 765 30.34 -36.67 24.33
C VAL A 765 29.20 -37.70 24.40
N PRO A 766 28.03 -37.35 24.96
CA PRO A 766 26.88 -38.24 25.11
C PRO A 766 26.07 -38.45 23.82
N ASP A 767 25.32 -39.55 23.78
CA ASP A 767 24.45 -39.96 22.65
C ASP A 767 23.40 -38.92 22.25
N ILE A 768 22.94 -38.06 23.16
CA ILE A 768 22.02 -36.93 22.87
C ILE A 768 22.61 -35.95 21.84
N PHE A 769 23.92 -36.00 21.59
CA PHE A 769 24.54 -35.27 20.48
C PHE A 769 23.89 -35.56 19.12
N LYS A 770 23.38 -36.78 18.90
CA LYS A 770 22.64 -37.14 17.66
C LYS A 770 21.42 -36.24 17.40
N ASP A 771 20.84 -35.64 18.43
CA ASP A 771 19.64 -34.81 18.34
C ASP A 771 19.95 -33.36 17.89
N PHE A 772 21.24 -32.98 17.80
CA PHE A 772 21.73 -31.66 17.36
C PHE A 772 21.62 -31.46 15.83
N SER A 773 20.51 -31.90 15.24
CA SER A 773 20.33 -31.98 13.78
C SER A 773 20.38 -30.65 13.02
N GLY A 774 20.23 -29.52 13.71
CA GLY A 774 20.41 -28.18 13.17
C GLY A 774 21.88 -27.74 13.02
N VAL A 775 22.84 -28.48 13.59
CA VAL A 775 24.22 -28.00 13.74
C VAL A 775 24.93 -27.85 12.39
N ARG A 776 25.60 -26.70 12.23
CA ARG A 776 26.40 -26.33 11.05
C ARG A 776 27.87 -26.10 11.39
N GLY A 777 28.13 -25.65 12.61
CA GLY A 777 29.48 -25.38 13.11
C GLY A 777 29.70 -25.95 14.50
N ILE A 778 30.83 -26.62 14.69
CA ILE A 778 31.32 -27.04 16.01
C ILE A 778 32.70 -26.44 16.21
N LYS A 779 32.90 -25.73 17.33
CA LYS A 779 34.22 -25.25 17.77
C LYS A 779 34.54 -25.86 19.13
N VAL A 780 35.71 -26.47 19.27
CA VAL A 780 36.24 -27.00 20.52
C VAL A 780 37.54 -26.27 20.86
N TYR A 781 37.61 -25.65 22.04
CA TYR A 781 38.76 -24.85 22.48
C TYR A 781 39.32 -25.33 23.84
N ASN A 782 40.64 -25.45 23.96
CA ASN A 782 41.37 -25.73 25.22
C ASN A 782 40.68 -26.78 26.11
N THR A 783 40.52 -27.99 25.57
CA THR A 783 39.70 -29.07 26.11
C THR A 783 40.42 -30.40 25.91
N THR A 784 40.30 -31.35 26.84
CA THR A 784 40.79 -32.72 26.62
C THR A 784 39.60 -33.61 26.25
N ILE A 785 39.63 -34.24 25.08
CA ILE A 785 38.60 -35.19 24.66
C ILE A 785 39.02 -36.58 25.09
N VAL A 786 38.28 -37.13 26.07
CA VAL A 786 38.49 -38.47 26.62
C VAL A 786 37.67 -39.51 25.86
N ALA A 787 36.41 -39.20 25.56
CA ALA A 787 35.54 -40.09 24.79
C ALA A 787 34.64 -39.31 23.82
N TRP A 788 34.61 -39.76 22.57
CA TRP A 788 33.56 -39.41 21.62
C TRP A 788 33.29 -40.69 20.82
N SER A 789 32.19 -41.36 21.14
CA SER A 789 31.86 -42.69 20.63
C SER A 789 31.25 -42.65 19.22
N GLU A 790 31.21 -43.81 18.56
CA GLU A 790 30.42 -44.02 17.33
C GLU A 790 28.94 -43.66 17.54
N SER A 791 28.42 -43.91 18.74
CA SER A 791 27.05 -43.58 19.13
C SER A 791 26.80 -42.07 19.28
N ALA A 792 27.83 -41.23 19.27
CA ALA A 792 27.73 -39.78 19.14
C ALA A 792 28.40 -39.26 17.84
N ALA A 793 28.54 -40.09 16.81
CA ALA A 793 29.30 -39.73 15.62
C ALA A 793 28.67 -38.58 14.79
N ILE A 794 29.54 -37.78 14.17
CA ILE A 794 29.13 -36.79 13.17
C ILE A 794 28.82 -37.54 11.86
N THR A 795 27.53 -37.63 11.51
CA THR A 795 27.06 -38.30 10.29
C THR A 795 26.19 -37.37 9.45
N ASN A 796 26.14 -37.60 8.12
CA ASN A 796 25.23 -36.87 7.22
C ASN A 796 23.74 -37.17 7.51
N THR A 797 23.44 -38.27 8.20
CA THR A 797 22.07 -38.61 8.63
C THR A 797 21.61 -37.74 9.80
N ASN A 798 22.47 -37.57 10.82
CA ASN A 798 22.12 -36.86 12.04
C ASN A 798 22.42 -35.35 11.93
N HIS A 799 23.48 -34.97 11.22
CA HIS A 799 23.96 -33.59 11.09
C HIS A 799 24.09 -33.18 9.60
N PRO A 800 23.01 -33.24 8.79
CA PRO A 800 23.05 -32.96 7.35
C PRO A 800 23.44 -31.51 7.00
N GLY A 801 23.37 -30.60 7.98
CA GLY A 801 23.77 -29.20 7.82
C GLY A 801 25.24 -28.91 8.15
N MET A 802 26.01 -29.90 8.61
CA MET A 802 27.35 -29.70 9.13
C MET A 802 28.31 -29.20 8.04
N SER A 803 28.94 -28.04 8.28
CA SER A 803 29.77 -27.34 7.30
C SER A 803 31.14 -26.90 7.83
N SER A 804 31.35 -26.90 9.14
CA SER A 804 32.60 -26.43 9.76
C SER A 804 32.91 -27.09 11.09
N LEU A 805 34.14 -27.57 11.27
CA LEU A 805 34.65 -28.15 12.51
C LEU A 805 35.98 -27.49 12.86
N PHE A 806 36.08 -26.92 14.05
CA PHE A 806 37.29 -26.27 14.56
C PHE A 806 37.72 -26.95 15.86
N ILE A 807 38.99 -27.36 15.91
CA ILE A 807 39.60 -28.08 17.03
C ILE A 807 40.87 -27.33 17.41
N ILE A 808 40.80 -26.51 18.47
CA ILE A 808 41.84 -25.52 18.83
C ILE A 808 42.38 -25.82 20.23
N ARG A 809 43.69 -26.01 20.36
CA ARG A 809 44.34 -26.34 21.65
C ARG A 809 43.70 -27.55 22.37
N VAL A 810 43.16 -28.49 21.60
CA VAL A 810 42.49 -29.69 22.13
C VAL A 810 43.51 -30.80 22.34
N ASN A 811 43.49 -31.40 23.52
CA ASN A 811 44.26 -32.61 23.80
C ASN A 811 43.42 -33.84 23.44
N MET A 812 43.99 -34.74 22.64
CA MET A 812 43.32 -35.97 22.20
C MET A 812 43.95 -37.16 22.93
N THR A 813 43.12 -38.07 23.46
CA THR A 813 43.61 -39.32 24.05
C THR A 813 44.47 -40.09 23.04
N ASP A 814 45.68 -40.46 23.47
CA ASP A 814 46.72 -41.12 22.67
C ASP A 814 47.11 -40.42 21.35
N GLY A 815 46.77 -39.13 21.20
CA GLY A 815 46.92 -38.40 19.93
C GLY A 815 46.09 -38.98 18.78
N LEU A 816 45.11 -39.85 19.09
CA LEU A 816 44.20 -40.45 18.11
C LEU A 816 43.01 -39.52 17.87
N LEU A 817 42.48 -39.54 16.64
CA LEU A 817 41.21 -38.90 16.36
C LEU A 817 40.08 -39.70 17.08
N PRO A 818 39.16 -39.09 17.84
CA PRO A 818 38.06 -39.82 18.47
C PRO A 818 37.16 -40.57 17.49
N VAL A 819 36.58 -41.71 17.91
CA VAL A 819 35.77 -42.59 17.04
C VAL A 819 34.52 -41.87 16.48
N GLY A 820 33.93 -40.93 17.22
CA GLY A 820 32.82 -40.10 16.75
C GLY A 820 33.18 -39.14 15.60
N PHE A 821 34.48 -38.91 15.34
CA PHE A 821 34.96 -38.29 14.11
C PHE A 821 35.32 -39.33 13.04
N GLN A 822 35.68 -40.57 13.42
CA GLN A 822 35.99 -41.69 12.53
C GLN A 822 34.72 -42.43 12.03
N SER A 823 33.74 -41.68 11.52
CA SER A 823 32.80 -42.26 10.53
C SER A 823 33.62 -42.91 9.39
N THR A 824 33.03 -43.79 8.57
CA THR A 824 33.72 -44.52 7.48
C THR A 824 34.34 -43.63 6.39
N ASP A 825 34.34 -42.31 6.58
CA ASP A 825 34.79 -41.26 5.68
C ASP A 825 35.75 -40.23 6.35
N PHE A 826 36.41 -40.56 7.48
CA PHE A 826 37.48 -39.70 8.04
C PHE A 826 38.57 -40.45 8.84
N PRO A 827 39.88 -40.08 8.79
CA PRO A 827 40.98 -40.97 9.19
C PRO A 827 41.79 -40.54 10.43
N PRO A 828 42.61 -41.46 11.00
CA PRO A 828 43.44 -41.20 12.17
C PRO A 828 44.90 -40.80 11.85
N GLN A 829 45.48 -40.01 12.77
CA GLN A 829 46.90 -39.69 13.02
C GLN A 829 47.79 -39.08 11.90
N LEU A 830 48.39 -37.93 12.21
CA LEU A 830 49.28 -37.16 11.35
C LEU A 830 50.76 -37.27 11.79
N THR A 831 51.48 -38.24 11.23
CA THR A 831 52.96 -38.26 11.21
C THR A 831 53.53 -38.10 9.80
N LYS A 832 52.68 -38.28 8.78
CA LYS A 832 52.86 -37.89 7.37
C LYS A 832 51.53 -37.33 6.86
N VAL A 833 51.53 -36.58 5.74
CA VAL A 833 50.28 -36.14 5.11
C VAL A 833 49.54 -37.38 4.56
N PRO A 834 48.34 -37.72 5.07
CA PRO A 834 47.68 -38.97 4.68
C PRO A 834 47.07 -38.86 3.28
N PRO A 835 47.06 -39.94 2.47
CA PRO A 835 46.41 -39.95 1.17
C PRO A 835 44.89 -39.68 1.16
N VAL A 836 44.23 -39.48 2.31
CA VAL A 836 42.87 -38.91 2.30
C VAL A 836 42.89 -37.43 1.97
N LEU A 837 43.83 -36.65 2.51
CA LEU A 837 43.75 -35.18 2.45
C LEU A 837 43.89 -34.67 1.02
N THR A 838 44.65 -35.37 0.18
CA THR A 838 44.74 -35.12 -1.26
C THR A 838 43.49 -35.59 -2.02
N ARG A 839 42.89 -36.72 -1.61
CA ARG A 839 41.61 -37.23 -2.17
C ARG A 839 40.40 -36.33 -1.89
N LEU A 840 40.45 -35.50 -0.84
CA LEU A 840 39.40 -34.51 -0.55
C LEU A 840 39.35 -33.34 -1.57
N GLN A 841 40.35 -33.23 -2.47
CA GLN A 841 40.50 -32.11 -3.41
C GLN A 841 40.34 -30.72 -2.75
N PRO A 842 41.09 -30.43 -1.66
CA PRO A 842 40.96 -29.17 -0.94
C PRO A 842 41.31 -27.96 -1.83
N TYR A 843 40.44 -26.96 -1.85
CA TYR A 843 40.76 -25.63 -2.41
C TYR A 843 41.90 -24.93 -1.65
N TYR A 844 42.04 -25.27 -0.37
CA TYR A 844 43.01 -24.72 0.57
C TYR A 844 43.48 -25.85 1.50
N LEU A 845 44.78 -26.08 1.61
CA LEU A 845 45.37 -27.07 2.53
C LEU A 845 46.52 -26.45 3.33
N ALA A 846 46.48 -26.56 4.65
CA ALA A 846 47.65 -26.27 5.49
C ALA A 846 47.88 -27.37 6.53
N VAL A 847 49.15 -27.75 6.66
CA VAL A 847 49.68 -28.68 7.66
C VAL A 847 50.84 -28.04 8.45
N THR A 848 50.93 -26.70 8.42
CA THR A 848 51.86 -25.87 9.21
C THR A 848 52.00 -26.37 10.65
N GLY A 849 53.22 -26.31 11.21
CA GLY A 849 53.46 -26.55 12.64
C GLY A 849 53.38 -28.03 13.08
N ASN A 850 53.16 -28.96 12.16
CA ASN A 850 53.09 -30.39 12.47
C ASN A 850 54.49 -31.04 12.47
N PRO A 851 54.71 -32.14 13.23
CA PRO A 851 55.98 -32.88 13.29
C PRO A 851 56.28 -33.70 12.02
N ILE A 852 55.82 -33.25 10.85
CA ILE A 852 56.01 -33.90 9.56
C ILE A 852 57.37 -33.45 9.00
N THR A 853 58.24 -34.41 8.69
CA THR A 853 59.58 -34.16 8.14
C THR A 853 59.68 -34.36 6.62
N GLU A 854 58.67 -34.98 6.00
CA GLU A 854 58.61 -35.36 4.59
C GLU A 854 57.20 -35.14 4.02
N LEU A 855 57.09 -34.62 2.80
CA LEU A 855 55.82 -34.42 2.10
C LEU A 855 55.67 -35.40 0.92
N PRO A 856 54.49 -36.01 0.72
CA PRO A 856 54.17 -36.71 -0.53
C PRO A 856 54.13 -35.76 -1.73
N PRO A 857 54.59 -36.17 -2.94
CA PRO A 857 54.44 -35.36 -4.15
C PRO A 857 52.98 -35.05 -4.47
N GLU A 858 52.05 -35.98 -4.17
CA GLU A 858 50.61 -35.86 -4.45
C GLU A 858 49.96 -34.62 -3.80
N VAL A 859 50.60 -34.04 -2.77
CA VAL A 859 50.16 -32.78 -2.13
C VAL A 859 50.22 -31.61 -3.12
N PHE A 860 51.15 -31.62 -4.06
CA PHE A 860 51.32 -30.56 -5.08
C PHE A 860 50.49 -30.84 -6.35
N GLU A 861 49.91 -32.03 -6.48
CA GLU A 861 49.17 -32.51 -7.66
C GLU A 861 47.64 -32.41 -7.51
N VAL A 862 47.15 -31.79 -6.43
CA VAL A 862 45.73 -31.62 -6.13
C VAL A 862 45.08 -30.60 -7.07
N ASP A 863 44.33 -31.10 -8.07
CA ASP A 863 43.52 -30.27 -8.98
C ASP A 863 42.58 -29.32 -8.20
N GLY A 864 42.54 -28.03 -8.56
CA GLY A 864 41.69 -27.02 -7.92
C GLY A 864 42.23 -26.41 -6.62
N MET A 865 43.33 -26.91 -6.05
CA MET A 865 43.95 -26.31 -4.85
C MET A 865 44.65 -24.99 -5.18
N LEU A 866 44.30 -23.90 -4.49
CA LEU A 866 44.86 -22.56 -4.71
C LEU A 866 46.01 -22.20 -3.74
N TYR A 867 45.94 -22.70 -2.52
CA TYR A 867 46.86 -22.38 -1.41
C TYR A 867 47.40 -23.63 -0.72
N LEU A 868 48.70 -23.63 -0.43
CA LEU A 868 49.37 -24.67 0.37
C LEU A 868 50.19 -24.08 1.52
N GLY A 869 49.91 -24.49 2.76
CA GLY A 869 50.64 -24.13 3.97
C GLY A 869 51.49 -25.27 4.53
N ILE A 870 52.81 -25.14 4.49
CA ILE A 870 53.78 -26.13 4.99
C ILE A 870 54.91 -25.46 5.81
N SER A 871 54.58 -24.37 6.50
CA SER A 871 55.49 -23.56 7.33
C SER A 871 55.66 -24.13 8.75
N GLU A 872 56.66 -23.68 9.50
CA GLU A 872 56.92 -24.12 10.90
C GLU A 872 57.08 -25.65 11.03
N MET A 873 57.61 -26.30 9.98
CA MET A 873 57.78 -27.76 9.88
C MET A 873 59.26 -28.11 9.68
N ASN A 874 59.70 -29.23 10.26
CA ASN A 874 61.09 -29.70 10.13
C ASN A 874 61.35 -30.43 8.80
N ILE A 875 61.00 -29.76 7.69
CA ILE A 875 61.22 -30.20 6.32
C ILE A 875 62.52 -29.55 5.81
N ARG A 876 63.37 -30.34 5.14
CA ARG A 876 64.65 -29.90 4.57
C ARG A 876 64.63 -29.74 3.05
N GLU A 877 63.77 -30.48 2.38
CA GLU A 877 63.59 -30.46 0.93
C GLU A 877 62.12 -30.71 0.55
N LEU A 878 61.70 -30.17 -0.59
CA LEU A 878 60.40 -30.49 -1.18
C LEU A 878 60.48 -31.85 -1.90
N PRO A 879 59.34 -32.53 -2.18
CA PRO A 879 59.36 -33.77 -2.94
C PRO A 879 59.96 -33.56 -4.35
N ARG A 880 60.90 -34.44 -4.73
CA ARG A 880 61.60 -34.37 -6.03
C ARG A 880 60.70 -34.76 -7.21
N ASN A 881 59.79 -35.70 -7.01
CA ASN A 881 59.00 -36.33 -8.08
C ASN A 881 57.58 -35.76 -8.20
N VAL A 882 57.42 -34.43 -8.26
CA VAL A 882 56.13 -33.82 -8.62
C VAL A 882 55.98 -33.87 -10.13
N THR A 883 55.03 -34.67 -10.63
CA THR A 883 54.87 -34.99 -12.06
C THR A 883 53.78 -34.18 -12.75
N LYS A 884 52.76 -33.77 -12.00
CA LYS A 884 51.62 -32.99 -12.49
C LYS A 884 51.25 -31.91 -11.46
N LEU A 885 52.03 -30.82 -11.42
CA LEU A 885 51.71 -29.67 -10.57
C LEU A 885 50.29 -29.18 -10.86
N SER A 886 49.51 -28.95 -9.79
CA SER A 886 48.14 -28.42 -9.89
C SER A 886 48.10 -27.13 -10.70
N SER A 887 47.13 -26.99 -11.61
CA SER A 887 46.97 -25.82 -12.49
C SER A 887 46.65 -24.53 -11.73
N ASP A 888 45.98 -24.65 -10.59
CA ASP A 888 45.38 -23.55 -9.85
C ASP A 888 46.27 -23.07 -8.70
N LEU A 889 47.20 -23.92 -8.23
CA LEU A 889 48.08 -23.63 -7.10
C LEU A 889 48.90 -22.37 -7.35
N SER A 890 48.65 -21.34 -6.54
CA SER A 890 49.20 -20.00 -6.78
C SER A 890 50.06 -19.49 -5.62
N TRP A 891 49.87 -20.03 -4.41
CA TRP A 891 50.51 -19.54 -3.19
C TRP A 891 50.96 -20.70 -2.30
N ILE A 892 52.26 -20.76 -2.01
CA ILE A 892 52.87 -21.80 -1.17
C ILE A 892 53.66 -21.12 -0.05
N PHE A 893 53.32 -21.47 1.19
CA PHE A 893 53.89 -20.88 2.39
C PHE A 893 54.85 -21.91 3.01
N ILE A 894 56.13 -21.52 3.11
CA ILE A 894 57.23 -22.41 3.55
C ILE A 894 58.13 -21.77 4.64
N GLY A 895 57.64 -20.71 5.29
CA GLY A 895 58.38 -19.98 6.34
C GLY A 895 58.71 -20.85 7.55
N ASP A 896 59.81 -20.55 8.24
CA ASP A 896 60.31 -21.30 9.39
C ASP A 896 60.48 -22.81 9.10
N THR A 897 61.04 -23.11 7.92
CA THR A 897 61.45 -24.47 7.52
C THR A 897 62.96 -24.54 7.26
N ASN A 898 63.51 -25.74 7.18
CA ASN A 898 64.93 -25.98 6.90
C ASN A 898 65.25 -26.05 5.39
N ILE A 899 64.41 -25.48 4.52
CA ILE A 899 64.58 -25.50 3.06
C ILE A 899 65.68 -24.52 2.60
N TYR A 900 66.65 -25.04 1.84
CA TYR A 900 67.78 -24.28 1.29
C TYR A 900 67.92 -24.32 -0.25
N PHE A 901 67.06 -25.05 -0.96
CA PHE A 901 67.07 -25.18 -2.43
C PHE A 901 65.70 -25.59 -2.99
N PHE A 902 65.55 -25.53 -4.32
CA PHE A 902 64.34 -25.92 -5.05
C PHE A 902 64.66 -26.85 -6.23
N TRP A 903 63.78 -27.84 -6.47
CA TRP A 903 63.83 -28.74 -7.63
C TRP A 903 63.31 -28.08 -8.92
N ASP A 904 63.66 -28.63 -10.07
CA ASP A 904 63.30 -28.16 -11.42
C ASP A 904 61.79 -27.86 -11.61
N TRP A 905 60.88 -28.72 -11.14
CA TRP A 905 59.43 -28.56 -11.29
C TRP A 905 58.89 -27.22 -10.75
N VAL A 906 59.60 -26.58 -9.82
CA VAL A 906 59.25 -25.26 -9.26
C VAL A 906 59.29 -24.14 -10.31
N ASP A 907 60.09 -24.30 -11.38
CA ASP A 907 60.17 -23.33 -12.47
C ASP A 907 58.83 -23.13 -13.17
N GLU A 908 57.97 -24.17 -13.27
CA GLU A 908 56.65 -24.06 -13.89
C GLU A 908 55.77 -23.02 -13.17
N LEU A 909 55.71 -23.11 -11.83
CA LEU A 909 54.93 -22.18 -11.00
C LEU A 909 55.45 -20.74 -11.11
N VAL A 910 56.78 -20.58 -11.11
CA VAL A 910 57.44 -19.28 -11.24
C VAL A 910 57.14 -18.64 -12.59
N ILE A 911 57.21 -19.41 -13.68
CA ILE A 911 56.88 -18.95 -15.04
C ILE A 911 55.38 -18.60 -15.13
N ARG A 912 54.50 -19.45 -14.59
CA ARG A 912 53.04 -19.27 -14.56
C ARG A 912 52.60 -18.02 -13.81
N MET A 913 53.29 -17.68 -12.71
CA MET A 913 52.98 -16.54 -11.85
C MET A 913 53.74 -15.25 -12.19
N LYS A 914 54.64 -15.29 -13.19
CA LYS A 914 55.51 -14.18 -13.61
C LYS A 914 54.70 -12.90 -13.86
N GLY A 915 54.91 -11.89 -13.00
CA GLY A 915 54.26 -10.58 -13.10
C GLY A 915 52.85 -10.50 -12.51
N ARG A 916 52.33 -11.58 -11.90
CA ARG A 916 51.05 -11.59 -11.16
C ARG A 916 51.27 -11.41 -9.66
N ALA A 917 52.09 -12.28 -9.05
CA ALA A 917 52.37 -12.29 -7.61
C ALA A 917 53.65 -13.10 -7.29
N ASN A 918 54.06 -13.09 -6.02
CA ASN A 918 55.10 -13.98 -5.47
C ASN A 918 54.49 -15.32 -5.05
N PRO A 919 54.67 -16.43 -5.81
CA PRO A 919 54.12 -17.72 -5.44
C PRO A 919 54.70 -18.32 -4.15
N TRP A 920 55.95 -18.01 -3.81
CA TRP A 920 56.64 -18.57 -2.65
C TRP A 920 56.71 -17.56 -1.51
N LEU A 921 55.96 -17.83 -0.44
CA LEU A 921 55.93 -17.04 0.79
C LEU A 921 56.82 -17.77 1.81
N ALA A 922 58.12 -17.47 1.74
CA ALA A 922 59.17 -18.30 2.34
C ALA A 922 59.73 -17.79 3.68
N GLY A 923 59.22 -16.66 4.19
CA GLY A 923 59.51 -16.17 5.54
C GLY A 923 61.00 -16.20 5.90
N PRO A 924 61.35 -16.60 7.13
CA PRO A 924 62.68 -17.05 7.50
C PRO A 924 62.94 -18.47 6.96
N THR A 925 63.93 -18.63 6.09
CA THR A 925 64.44 -19.96 5.65
C THR A 925 65.94 -19.86 5.32
N PRO A 926 66.69 -20.97 5.40
CA PRO A 926 68.06 -21.05 4.89
C PRO A 926 68.25 -20.57 3.44
N TYR A 927 67.27 -20.81 2.56
CA TYR A 927 67.27 -20.25 1.19
C TYR A 927 67.16 -18.71 1.21
N CYS A 928 66.27 -18.16 2.02
CA CYS A 928 66.08 -16.73 2.16
C CYS A 928 67.31 -16.01 2.73
N ASP A 929 68.03 -16.62 3.68
CA ASP A 929 69.32 -16.10 4.16
C ASP A 929 70.33 -15.90 3.01
N ASP A 930 70.41 -16.87 2.10
CA ASP A 930 71.36 -16.83 0.98
C ASP A 930 70.91 -15.83 -0.07
N LEU A 931 69.61 -15.81 -0.41
CA LEU A 931 69.05 -14.81 -1.31
C LEU A 931 69.32 -13.39 -0.79
N THR A 932 69.13 -13.14 0.51
CA THR A 932 69.45 -11.84 1.13
C THR A 932 70.94 -11.50 1.03
N LYS A 933 71.86 -12.46 1.24
CA LYS A 933 73.31 -12.23 1.06
C LYS A 933 73.67 -11.91 -0.39
N ILE A 934 73.06 -12.61 -1.36
CA ILE A 934 73.29 -12.41 -2.80
C ILE A 934 72.78 -11.03 -3.25
N LEU A 935 71.59 -10.64 -2.80
CA LEU A 935 70.99 -9.33 -3.12
C LEU A 935 71.78 -8.18 -2.49
N ASN A 936 72.28 -8.34 -1.26
CA ASN A 936 73.14 -7.37 -0.58
C ASN A 936 74.60 -7.40 -1.07
N GLY A 937 74.97 -8.31 -1.97
CA GLY A 937 76.32 -8.44 -2.53
C GLY A 937 77.38 -9.02 -1.58
N THR A 938 76.97 -9.63 -0.47
CA THR A 938 77.87 -10.29 0.49
C THR A 938 78.15 -11.76 0.14
N ALA A 939 77.40 -12.33 -0.81
CA ALA A 939 77.66 -13.62 -1.45
C ALA A 939 77.44 -13.51 -2.98
N THR A 940 78.05 -14.41 -3.74
CA THR A 940 77.91 -14.49 -5.21
C THR A 940 77.09 -15.69 -5.69
N GLU A 941 76.83 -16.65 -4.81
CA GLU A 941 76.16 -17.92 -5.10
C GLU A 941 75.36 -18.40 -3.87
N PHE A 942 74.43 -19.33 -4.08
CA PHE A 942 73.71 -20.03 -3.01
C PHE A 942 74.62 -21.07 -2.33
N ARG A 943 74.32 -21.48 -1.09
CA ARG A 943 75.13 -22.51 -0.38
C ARG A 943 75.12 -23.90 -1.02
N VAL A 944 74.21 -24.14 -1.97
CA VAL A 944 74.14 -25.36 -2.78
C VAL A 944 74.43 -25.00 -4.24
N PRO A 945 75.35 -25.72 -4.93
CA PRO A 945 75.65 -25.47 -6.32
C PRO A 945 74.44 -25.73 -7.23
N LEU A 946 74.34 -24.97 -8.32
CA LEU A 946 73.33 -25.17 -9.36
C LEU A 946 73.60 -26.49 -10.09
N LEU A 947 72.71 -27.47 -9.92
CA LEU A 947 72.70 -28.75 -10.65
C LEU A 947 71.59 -28.73 -11.72
N PRO A 948 71.66 -29.57 -12.77
CA PRO A 948 70.63 -29.61 -13.83
C PRO A 948 69.22 -29.97 -13.34
N GLU A 949 69.13 -30.63 -12.19
CA GLU A 949 67.89 -31.07 -11.52
C GLU A 949 67.34 -30.06 -10.50
N HIS A 950 68.08 -28.97 -10.24
CA HIS A 950 67.59 -27.85 -9.45
C HIS A 950 66.80 -26.87 -10.35
N SER A 951 65.95 -26.05 -9.74
CA SER A 951 65.24 -24.96 -10.42
C SER A 951 66.24 -23.98 -11.04
N GLN A 952 66.23 -23.89 -12.37
CA GLN A 952 67.12 -23.02 -13.13
C GLN A 952 66.74 -21.55 -12.98
N THR A 953 65.51 -21.25 -12.52
CA THR A 953 65.08 -19.88 -12.21
C THR A 953 65.34 -19.50 -10.76
N MET A 954 65.16 -20.40 -9.79
CA MET A 954 65.25 -20.08 -8.35
C MET A 954 66.67 -20.23 -7.81
N MET A 955 67.52 -21.03 -8.46
CA MET A 955 68.90 -21.27 -8.01
C MET A 955 69.95 -20.53 -8.87
N ASP A 956 69.56 -19.69 -9.84
CA ASP A 956 70.48 -18.83 -10.60
C ASP A 956 70.69 -17.45 -9.92
N PRO A 957 71.88 -17.15 -9.36
CA PRO A 957 72.20 -15.88 -8.72
C PRO A 957 72.57 -14.73 -9.69
N SER A 958 72.52 -14.97 -11.01
CA SER A 958 72.94 -14.00 -12.03
C SER A 958 72.26 -12.64 -11.89
N GLN A 959 72.97 -11.56 -12.25
CA GLN A 959 72.41 -10.20 -12.16
C GLN A 959 71.16 -10.01 -13.03
N GLU A 960 71.06 -10.75 -14.14
CA GLU A 960 69.90 -10.73 -15.05
C GLU A 960 68.67 -11.39 -14.42
N ASN A 961 68.86 -12.45 -13.63
CA ASN A 961 67.77 -13.21 -13.01
C ASN A 961 67.28 -12.64 -11.66
N ARG A 962 68.08 -11.79 -10.97
CA ARG A 962 67.68 -11.14 -9.69
C ARG A 962 66.26 -10.52 -9.67
N PRO A 963 65.78 -9.81 -10.71
CA PRO A 963 64.42 -9.26 -10.73
C PRO A 963 63.32 -10.33 -10.77
N VAL A 964 63.64 -11.55 -11.21
CA VAL A 964 62.75 -12.72 -11.16
C VAL A 964 62.74 -13.27 -9.74
N LEU A 965 63.91 -13.57 -9.15
CA LEU A 965 64.02 -14.09 -7.77
C LEU A 965 63.19 -13.28 -6.75
N VAL A 966 63.34 -11.94 -6.75
CA VAL A 966 62.62 -11.02 -5.85
C VAL A 966 61.09 -10.99 -6.10
N LYS A 967 60.65 -11.38 -7.31
CA LYS A 967 59.22 -11.50 -7.66
C LYS A 967 58.68 -12.92 -7.52
N SER A 968 59.55 -13.92 -7.36
CA SER A 968 59.18 -15.32 -7.15
C SER A 968 59.03 -15.67 -5.68
N VAL A 969 59.96 -15.17 -4.84
CA VAL A 969 60.06 -15.49 -3.41
C VAL A 969 59.92 -14.23 -2.56
N ARG A 970 59.14 -14.29 -1.49
CA ARG A 970 59.07 -13.25 -0.46
C ARG A 970 59.61 -13.78 0.86
N CYS A 971 60.80 -13.29 1.22
CA CYS A 971 61.56 -13.62 2.43
C CYS A 971 61.26 -12.63 3.58
N ASP A 972 59.99 -12.35 3.83
CA ASP A 972 59.56 -11.35 4.80
C ASP A 972 59.33 -12.04 6.16
N PRO A 973 60.10 -11.69 7.22
CA PRO A 973 60.05 -12.39 8.50
C PRO A 973 58.74 -12.17 9.27
N THR A 974 57.83 -11.31 8.81
CA THR A 974 56.48 -11.18 9.38
C THR A 974 55.46 -12.13 8.73
N ILE A 975 55.87 -13.00 7.81
CA ILE A 975 55.01 -14.05 7.26
C ILE A 975 55.07 -15.24 8.21
N GLU A 976 54.20 -15.24 9.21
CA GLU A 976 53.99 -16.43 10.04
C GLU A 976 53.25 -17.52 9.25
N GLY A 977 53.54 -18.77 9.59
CA GLY A 977 53.02 -19.94 8.88
C GLY A 977 51.56 -20.27 9.17
N LEU A 978 51.02 -19.75 10.28
CA LEU A 978 49.68 -20.06 10.78
C LEU A 978 48.63 -19.18 10.09
N PHE A 979 47.73 -19.81 9.35
CA PHE A 979 46.60 -19.12 8.69
C PHE A 979 45.37 -18.99 9.58
N TYR A 980 45.29 -19.78 10.66
CA TYR A 980 44.27 -19.60 11.68
C TYR A 980 44.75 -18.53 12.66
N PRO A 981 43.97 -17.47 12.96
CA PRO A 981 44.39 -16.35 13.81
C PRO A 981 44.35 -16.74 15.30
N LEU A 982 45.27 -17.64 15.69
CA LEU A 982 45.30 -18.25 17.02
C LEU A 982 45.45 -17.23 18.14
N GLU A 983 46.23 -16.15 17.95
CA GLU A 983 46.36 -15.07 18.94
C GLU A 983 45.01 -14.43 19.29
N ILE A 984 44.11 -14.31 18.30
CA ILE A 984 42.80 -13.69 18.48
C ILE A 984 41.85 -14.68 19.15
N GLU A 985 41.85 -15.93 18.70
CA GLU A 985 41.09 -17.01 19.32
C GLU A 985 41.45 -17.17 20.81
N ASP A 986 42.75 -17.10 21.13
CA ASP A 986 43.27 -17.07 22.49
C ASP A 986 42.82 -15.80 23.25
N SER A 987 42.86 -14.62 22.61
CA SER A 987 42.42 -13.36 23.24
C SER A 987 40.92 -13.35 23.62
N ILE A 988 40.11 -14.14 22.92
CA ILE A 988 38.66 -14.26 23.13
C ILE A 988 38.35 -15.36 24.16
N ASN A 989 39.02 -16.52 24.06
CA ASN A 989 38.64 -17.70 24.83
C ASN A 989 39.57 -18.06 25.99
N ALA A 990 40.83 -17.61 26.04
CA ALA A 990 41.78 -18.08 27.06
C ALA A 990 41.48 -17.57 28.48
N ILE A 991 41.25 -18.51 29.41
CA ILE A 991 41.10 -18.24 30.85
C ILE A 991 42.42 -17.98 31.59
N SER A 992 43.55 -18.26 30.94
CA SER A 992 44.92 -18.08 31.45
C SER A 992 45.88 -17.87 30.28
N THR A 993 47.15 -17.55 30.53
CA THR A 993 48.16 -17.47 29.47
C THR A 993 48.19 -18.79 28.67
N PRO A 994 47.95 -18.77 27.35
CA PRO A 994 47.91 -19.99 26.55
C PRO A 994 49.26 -20.72 26.56
N PRO A 995 49.28 -22.06 26.43
CA PRO A 995 50.52 -22.79 26.20
C PRO A 995 51.25 -22.26 24.96
N PRO A 996 52.59 -22.09 24.99
CA PRO A 996 53.34 -21.70 23.80
C PRO A 996 53.16 -22.76 22.70
N LEU A 997 53.20 -22.32 21.44
CA LEU A 997 53.24 -23.25 20.30
C LEU A 997 54.50 -24.12 20.38
N VAL A 998 54.35 -25.42 20.11
CA VAL A 998 55.47 -26.36 20.01
C VAL A 998 56.16 -26.12 18.66
N ARG A 999 57.09 -25.15 18.62
CA ARG A 999 57.93 -24.90 17.45
C ARG A 999 59.03 -25.95 17.37
N TYR A 1000 59.03 -26.74 16.29
CA TYR A 1000 60.07 -27.72 15.99
C TYR A 1000 61.28 -27.04 15.31
N THR A 1001 62.14 -26.43 16.12
CA THR A 1001 63.43 -25.85 15.68
C THR A 1001 64.45 -26.93 15.31
#